data_AF-A0A2E5IPI7-F1
#
_entry.id   AF-A0A2E5IPI7-F1
#
_cell.length_a   1.000
_cell.length_b   1.000
_cell.length_c   1.000
_cell.angle_alpha   90.00
_cell.angle_beta   90.00
_cell.angle_gamma   90.00
#
_symmetry.space_group_name_H-M   'P 1'
#
loop_
_entity.id
_entity.type
_entity.pdbx_description
1 polymer ?
#
loop_
_entity_poly.entity_id
_entity_poly.type
_entity_poly.pdbx_seq_one_letter_code
_entity_poly.pdbx_strand_id
1 'polypeptide(L)'
;MKLKYIVFIVSFFLVGISSLFAISKHISNPQTMMVGAKTISLGGNSALSGDIAHSIMNPATNSDINQFPFSITSQRLLQQFNYLVVSAGIPAVIKFKQKGESYRKEFGINISYGNLSLNKIPKTVSVDGLAYQIGSFSAGYHLAHIGVGTNFYETFSINKIAVGTALKSLTYYVGSENSSTIGIDFGVIGTQYIDNKIISSIELAAVIHNAISPSIEIEKTNNTILLPFEINVGSKVNILNDRLSLLSSINELGFSIGTDFEIEKGVYVRGSTNFKDLRAGIGIELDNIPTGISTVGFKGRFDFNYTHAAFPMNKDGTYVFSLSSLGRSIPKKPEILIPKKPLNITSEKKQTISGVGPKNTTIRIYNNNQLNKSIVTNKFGNWKIENLLLKEGENQLYIKAYDMSKDLSLKSNQVVVISDTTPPDLDVNIFPENSILIVQIESNEKLANISAEIDGKKIRLKEIKKENKEENKEIYLVPTQYEGRAELPLLLGNKTLDKTKKGYKGKAPPQKMNEIDVFATDESGNSIEVGPIQFFGSVTFPIDKHVHYNDMVLVIGNASDIIEDIYINREKVKRDPENRFSIPIELMPGKNVIESTFQTQKNKSLSYFTRVLRLVSYPDMNSKVKGRREIEFLSTLKVLHGDNDGNFYPKKIVTRQFITKLMVLSVVEEELLEEVTTNLFSDVAFDHPFARYIQVGINEGLIYAFPDGTFKPDQQLTLTEIIYLMSNAGIIDYEEVEDSDKLITRAELAEFLAYTPKYERKVETLIDWEKGYNIEKAFE
;
A
#
# COMPACT_ATOMS: atom_id res chain seq x y z
N MET A 1 14.43 -15.87 -14.50
CA MET A 1 15.39 -16.87 -15.04
C MET A 1 15.42 -18.19 -14.26
N LYS A 2 15.09 -18.23 -12.96
CA LYS A 2 15.14 -19.45 -12.11
C LYS A 2 13.91 -20.39 -12.13
N LEU A 3 12.83 -20.07 -12.86
CA LEU A 3 11.64 -20.95 -12.99
C LEU A 3 11.63 -21.78 -14.30
N LYS A 4 12.59 -21.52 -15.21
CA LYS A 4 12.72 -22.22 -16.50
C LYS A 4 13.28 -23.64 -16.37
N TYR A 5 13.91 -23.96 -15.24
CA TYR A 5 14.51 -25.29 -15.02
C TYR A 5 13.56 -26.26 -14.30
N ILE A 6 12.54 -25.79 -13.59
CA ILE A 6 11.67 -26.68 -12.80
C ILE A 6 10.64 -27.40 -13.68
N VAL A 7 10.14 -26.76 -14.75
CA VAL A 7 9.24 -27.43 -15.71
C VAL A 7 9.99 -28.42 -16.61
N PHE A 8 11.29 -28.19 -16.85
CA PHE A 8 12.14 -29.12 -17.61
C PHE A 8 12.63 -30.31 -16.77
N ILE A 9 12.66 -30.19 -15.44
CA ILE A 9 13.10 -31.26 -14.52
C ILE A 9 11.96 -32.23 -14.16
N VAL A 10 10.69 -31.83 -14.27
CA VAL A 10 9.56 -32.78 -14.15
C VAL A 10 9.40 -33.65 -15.40
N SER A 11 9.95 -33.23 -16.54
CA SER A 11 9.98 -34.03 -17.78
C SER A 11 11.08 -35.09 -17.83
N PHE A 12 11.96 -35.18 -16.83
CA PHE A 12 13.05 -36.16 -16.79
C PHE A 12 13.08 -37.04 -15.54
N PHE A 13 11.99 -37.06 -14.74
CA PHE A 13 11.86 -37.93 -13.56
C PHE A 13 10.76 -38.99 -13.68
N LEU A 14 10.37 -39.35 -14.91
CA LEU A 14 9.46 -40.48 -15.21
C LEU A 14 10.04 -41.49 -16.21
N VAL A 15 11.33 -41.40 -16.52
CA VAL A 15 12.07 -42.44 -17.27
C VAL A 15 13.02 -43.10 -16.29
N GLY A 16 12.51 -44.08 -15.54
CA GLY A 16 13.31 -44.75 -14.52
C GLY A 16 12.56 -45.81 -13.72
N ILE A 17 11.60 -46.53 -14.31
CA ILE A 17 11.17 -47.83 -13.78
C ILE A 17 10.91 -48.75 -14.97
N SER A 18 11.95 -49.45 -15.40
CA SER A 18 11.79 -50.68 -16.18
C SER A 18 11.92 -51.88 -15.24
N SER A 19 10.93 -52.77 -15.37
CA SER A 19 10.89 -54.19 -15.00
C SER A 19 10.98 -54.58 -13.53
N LEU A 20 9.90 -55.18 -13.01
CA LEU A 20 9.88 -56.54 -12.44
C LEU A 20 8.56 -56.79 -11.69
N PHE A 21 7.47 -57.11 -12.39
CA PHE A 21 6.39 -57.95 -11.86
C PHE A 21 5.71 -58.67 -13.03
N ALA A 22 5.27 -59.91 -12.78
CA ALA A 22 4.76 -60.86 -13.75
C ALA A 22 3.75 -60.25 -14.74
N ILE A 23 3.87 -60.63 -16.02
CA ILE A 23 2.96 -60.23 -17.09
C ILE A 23 1.57 -60.78 -16.79
N SER A 24 0.75 -59.99 -16.09
CA SER A 24 -0.70 -60.12 -16.18
C SER A 24 -1.09 -59.73 -17.61
N LYS A 25 -1.88 -60.56 -18.28
CA LYS A 25 -2.32 -60.32 -19.66
C LYS A 25 -3.27 -59.11 -19.65
N HIS A 26 -2.78 -57.93 -20.02
CA HIS A 26 -3.61 -56.73 -20.15
C HIS A 26 -4.64 -56.92 -21.27
N ILE A 27 -5.87 -56.47 -21.04
CA ILE A 27 -6.88 -56.34 -22.11
C ILE A 27 -6.58 -55.08 -22.94
N SER A 28 -7.00 -55.06 -24.21
CA SER A 28 -7.02 -53.82 -25.00
C SER A 28 -7.91 -52.78 -24.33
N ASN A 29 -7.54 -51.50 -24.40
CA ASN A 29 -8.26 -50.44 -23.72
C ASN A 29 -9.59 -50.14 -24.44
N PRO A 30 -10.76 -50.57 -23.92
CA PRO A 30 -12.02 -50.42 -24.67
C PRO A 30 -12.42 -48.96 -24.88
N GLN A 31 -11.85 -48.03 -24.11
CA GLN A 31 -12.11 -46.60 -24.20
C GLN A 31 -11.68 -45.96 -25.53
N THR A 32 -10.53 -46.36 -26.07
CA THR A 32 -9.97 -45.79 -27.31
C THR A 32 -10.89 -46.02 -28.50
N MET A 33 -11.71 -47.07 -28.42
CA MET A 33 -12.71 -47.41 -29.41
C MET A 33 -13.98 -46.55 -29.26
N MET A 34 -14.30 -46.08 -28.06
CA MET A 34 -15.53 -45.31 -27.73
C MET A 34 -15.41 -43.81 -28.05
N VAL A 35 -15.05 -43.47 -29.29
CA VAL A 35 -14.84 -42.11 -29.81
C VAL A 35 -15.65 -41.81 -31.08
N GLY A 36 -15.90 -40.54 -31.38
CA GLY A 36 -16.65 -40.15 -32.58
C GLY A 36 -16.02 -40.55 -33.93
N ALA A 37 -16.84 -40.64 -34.99
CA ALA A 37 -16.41 -41.01 -36.35
C ALA A 37 -15.30 -40.11 -36.90
N LYS A 38 -15.27 -38.82 -36.53
CA LYS A 38 -14.17 -37.91 -36.85
C LYS A 38 -12.84 -38.39 -36.26
N THR A 39 -12.82 -38.71 -34.97
CA THR A 39 -11.63 -39.22 -34.27
C THR A 39 -11.14 -40.53 -34.89
N ILE A 40 -12.07 -41.44 -35.24
CA ILE A 40 -11.75 -42.71 -35.89
C ILE A 40 -11.11 -42.47 -37.26
N SER A 41 -11.69 -41.59 -38.08
CA SER A 41 -11.19 -41.25 -39.42
C SER A 41 -9.79 -40.67 -39.43
N LEU A 42 -9.37 -40.08 -38.31
CA LEU A 42 -8.06 -39.45 -38.12
C LEU A 42 -7.10 -40.34 -37.31
N GLY A 43 -7.34 -41.65 -37.25
CA GLY A 43 -6.41 -42.62 -36.66
C GLY A 43 -6.44 -42.68 -35.13
N GLY A 44 -7.47 -42.12 -34.48
CA GLY A 44 -7.49 -42.02 -33.02
C GLY A 44 -6.45 -41.04 -32.49
N ASN A 45 -6.19 -39.96 -33.22
CA ASN A 45 -5.20 -38.96 -32.84
C ASN A 45 -5.62 -38.17 -31.59
N SER A 46 -4.73 -38.01 -30.59
CA SER A 46 -5.02 -37.30 -29.33
C SER A 46 -4.90 -35.77 -29.41
N ALA A 47 -4.43 -35.20 -30.53
CA ALA A 47 -4.30 -33.76 -30.77
C ALA A 47 -5.53 -33.17 -31.48
N LEU A 48 -6.73 -33.52 -31.02
CA LEU A 48 -7.99 -32.98 -31.54
C LEU A 48 -8.67 -32.06 -30.53
N SER A 49 -8.73 -30.78 -30.85
CA SER A 49 -9.37 -29.74 -30.04
C SER A 49 -10.78 -29.40 -30.54
N GLY A 50 -11.70 -29.15 -29.61
CA GLY A 50 -13.05 -28.65 -29.91
C GLY A 50 -14.06 -29.69 -30.42
N ASP A 51 -13.83 -30.98 -30.18
CA ASP A 51 -14.77 -32.06 -30.49
C ASP A 51 -15.20 -32.80 -29.22
N ILE A 52 -16.48 -32.71 -28.87
CA ILE A 52 -16.99 -33.29 -27.62
C ILE A 52 -16.92 -34.83 -27.64
N ALA A 53 -17.02 -35.47 -28.81
CA ALA A 53 -16.88 -36.91 -28.97
C ALA A 53 -15.41 -37.39 -28.90
N HIS A 54 -14.47 -36.45 -28.83
CA HIS A 54 -13.05 -36.71 -28.58
C HIS A 54 -12.69 -36.63 -27.09
N SER A 55 -13.57 -36.12 -26.23
CA SER A 55 -13.26 -35.96 -24.80
C SER A 55 -12.86 -37.27 -24.12
N ILE A 56 -13.43 -38.40 -24.55
CA ILE A 56 -13.10 -39.73 -24.04
C ILE A 56 -11.64 -40.10 -24.38
N MET A 57 -11.09 -39.59 -25.48
CA MET A 57 -9.71 -39.86 -25.90
C MET A 57 -8.70 -38.88 -25.30
N ASN A 58 -9.08 -37.60 -25.15
CA ASN A 58 -8.23 -36.61 -24.50
C ASN A 58 -9.08 -35.58 -23.75
N PRO A 59 -9.12 -35.62 -22.41
CA PRO A 59 -9.93 -34.69 -21.63
C PRO A 59 -9.48 -33.23 -21.73
N ALA A 60 -8.27 -32.94 -22.23
CA ALA A 60 -7.84 -31.57 -22.48
C ALA A 60 -8.71 -30.84 -23.51
N THR A 61 -9.35 -31.56 -24.44
CA THR A 61 -10.26 -30.98 -25.44
C THR A 61 -11.47 -30.28 -24.78
N ASN A 62 -11.80 -30.66 -23.54
CA ASN A 62 -12.89 -30.05 -22.78
C ASN A 62 -12.66 -28.58 -22.49
N SER A 63 -11.42 -28.10 -22.52
CA SER A 63 -11.11 -26.68 -22.36
C SER A 63 -11.78 -25.77 -23.40
N ASP A 64 -12.20 -26.34 -24.53
CA ASP A 64 -12.83 -25.61 -25.64
C ASP A 64 -14.36 -25.61 -25.58
N ILE A 65 -14.96 -26.23 -24.56
CA ILE A 65 -16.40 -26.19 -24.31
C ILE A 65 -16.78 -24.80 -23.79
N ASN A 66 -17.25 -23.95 -24.69
CA ASN A 66 -17.69 -22.58 -24.40
C ASN A 66 -19.20 -22.37 -24.61
N GLN A 67 -19.90 -23.42 -25.02
CA GLN A 67 -21.35 -23.50 -25.23
C GLN A 67 -21.82 -24.91 -24.84
N PHE A 68 -23.08 -25.27 -25.12
CA PHE A 68 -23.62 -26.61 -24.87
C PHE A 68 -23.54 -27.50 -26.13
N PRO A 69 -22.41 -28.18 -26.40
CA PRO A 69 -22.34 -29.18 -27.46
C PRO A 69 -22.98 -30.49 -27.03
N PHE A 70 -23.50 -31.25 -27.99
CA PHE A 70 -23.81 -32.67 -27.79
C PHE A 70 -23.33 -33.47 -28.99
N SER A 71 -23.07 -34.76 -28.82
CA SER A 71 -22.76 -35.66 -29.91
C SER A 71 -23.32 -37.03 -29.63
N ILE A 72 -23.83 -37.67 -30.68
CA ILE A 72 -24.23 -39.07 -30.68
C ILE A 72 -23.50 -39.77 -31.82
N THR A 73 -22.86 -40.88 -31.50
CA THR A 73 -22.15 -41.72 -32.47
C THR A 73 -22.72 -43.12 -32.38
N SER A 74 -23.05 -43.70 -33.53
CA SER A 74 -23.49 -45.08 -33.62
C SER A 74 -22.76 -45.83 -34.72
N GLN A 75 -22.46 -47.09 -34.45
CA GLN A 75 -21.94 -48.03 -35.41
C GLN A 75 -22.72 -49.34 -35.27
N ARG A 76 -23.00 -49.97 -36.41
CA ARG A 76 -23.61 -51.30 -36.47
C ARG A 76 -22.77 -52.17 -37.38
N LEU A 77 -22.22 -53.25 -36.83
CA LEU A 77 -21.44 -54.24 -37.58
C LEU A 77 -22.15 -55.60 -37.52
N LEU A 78 -22.36 -56.23 -38.68
CA LEU A 78 -22.95 -57.57 -38.84
C LEU A 78 -24.29 -57.80 -38.10
N GLN A 79 -25.04 -56.74 -37.82
CA GLN A 79 -26.28 -56.73 -37.02
C GLN A 79 -26.17 -57.24 -35.57
N GLN A 80 -24.98 -57.58 -35.10
CA GLN A 80 -24.73 -58.17 -33.78
C GLN A 80 -23.89 -57.26 -32.88
N PHE A 81 -23.08 -56.37 -33.45
CA PHE A 81 -22.28 -55.42 -32.69
C PHE A 81 -23.01 -54.09 -32.50
N ASN A 82 -23.18 -53.69 -31.24
CA ASN A 82 -23.73 -52.41 -30.85
C ASN A 82 -22.61 -51.49 -30.39
N TYR A 83 -22.57 -50.32 -31.02
CA TYR A 83 -21.69 -49.22 -30.67
C TYR A 83 -22.52 -47.96 -30.49
N LEU A 84 -22.45 -47.36 -29.30
CA LEU A 84 -23.10 -46.10 -29.00
C LEU A 84 -22.19 -45.24 -28.13
N VAL A 85 -21.93 -44.02 -28.56
CA VAL A 85 -21.25 -43.02 -27.74
C VAL A 85 -22.08 -41.76 -27.73
N VAL A 86 -22.47 -41.31 -26.55
CA VAL A 86 -23.19 -40.05 -26.34
C VAL A 86 -22.30 -39.16 -25.48
N SER A 87 -22.12 -37.92 -25.88
CA SER A 87 -21.30 -36.94 -25.17
C SER A 87 -22.01 -35.60 -25.12
N ALA A 88 -21.96 -34.91 -23.99
CA ALA A 88 -22.48 -33.57 -23.80
C ALA A 88 -21.46 -32.70 -23.08
N GLY A 89 -21.46 -31.40 -23.38
CA GLY A 89 -20.59 -30.41 -22.77
C GLY A 89 -21.36 -29.32 -22.03
N ILE A 90 -20.84 -28.88 -20.89
CA ILE A 90 -21.37 -27.79 -20.09
C ILE A 90 -20.23 -26.80 -19.80
N PRO A 91 -20.37 -25.53 -20.20
CA PRO A 91 -19.40 -24.50 -19.83
C PRO A 91 -19.62 -24.09 -18.37
N ALA A 92 -18.55 -23.97 -17.59
CA ALA A 92 -18.58 -23.61 -16.17
C ALA A 92 -17.54 -22.53 -15.84
N VAL A 93 -17.77 -21.78 -14.75
CA VAL A 93 -16.85 -20.75 -14.28
C VAL A 93 -16.66 -20.90 -12.77
N ILE A 94 -15.41 -21.03 -12.34
CA ILE A 94 -15.04 -21.03 -10.92
C ILE A 94 -14.55 -19.63 -10.54
N LYS A 95 -15.07 -19.11 -9.42
CA LYS A 95 -14.61 -17.87 -8.81
C LYS A 95 -13.76 -18.21 -7.59
N PHE A 96 -12.59 -17.61 -7.44
CA PHE A 96 -11.72 -17.84 -6.28
C PHE A 96 -11.04 -16.53 -5.86
N LYS A 97 -10.65 -16.44 -4.58
CA LYS A 97 -9.96 -15.27 -4.03
C LYS A 97 -8.48 -15.56 -3.85
N GLN A 98 -7.62 -14.63 -4.28
CA GLN A 98 -6.18 -14.68 -4.03
C GLN A 98 -5.72 -13.28 -3.61
N LYS A 99 -5.11 -13.17 -2.42
CA LYS A 99 -4.66 -11.87 -1.84
C LYS A 99 -5.75 -10.79 -1.81
N GLY A 100 -6.99 -11.17 -1.49
CA GLY A 100 -8.14 -10.24 -1.44
C GLY A 100 -8.82 -9.96 -2.80
N GLU A 101 -8.19 -10.34 -3.92
CA GLU A 101 -8.73 -10.12 -5.26
C GLU A 101 -9.55 -11.33 -5.75
N SER A 102 -10.65 -11.09 -6.46
CA SER A 102 -11.59 -12.13 -6.92
C SER A 102 -11.36 -12.54 -8.37
N TYR A 103 -10.65 -13.64 -8.59
CA TYR A 103 -10.37 -14.19 -9.91
C TYR A 103 -11.52 -15.08 -10.42
N ARG A 104 -11.61 -15.21 -11.75
CA ARG A 104 -12.54 -16.12 -12.43
C ARG A 104 -11.76 -16.98 -13.42
N LYS A 105 -12.06 -18.26 -13.48
CA LYS A 105 -11.49 -19.18 -14.46
C LYS A 105 -12.58 -20.02 -15.11
N GLU A 106 -12.53 -20.12 -16.42
CA GLU A 106 -13.50 -20.90 -17.21
C GLU A 106 -12.99 -22.33 -17.39
N PHE A 107 -13.92 -23.27 -17.27
CA PHE A 107 -13.69 -24.69 -17.45
C PHE A 107 -14.82 -25.27 -18.29
N GLY A 108 -14.49 -26.25 -19.11
CA GLY A 108 -15.50 -27.09 -19.74
C GLY A 108 -15.66 -28.40 -18.98
N ILE A 109 -16.91 -28.80 -18.78
CA ILE A 109 -17.28 -30.08 -18.20
C ILE A 109 -17.84 -30.95 -19.32
N ASN A 110 -17.35 -32.17 -19.43
CA ASN A 110 -17.88 -33.20 -20.32
C ASN A 110 -18.56 -34.29 -19.50
N ILE A 111 -19.70 -34.76 -19.99
CA ILE A 111 -20.32 -36.00 -19.54
C ILE A 111 -20.49 -36.86 -20.78
N SER A 112 -19.97 -38.08 -20.75
CA SER A 112 -20.09 -39.02 -21.85
C SER A 112 -20.47 -40.42 -21.36
N TYR A 113 -21.20 -41.13 -22.19
CA TYR A 113 -21.57 -42.52 -22.02
C TYR A 113 -21.20 -43.31 -23.27
N GLY A 114 -20.45 -44.40 -23.10
CA GLY A 114 -20.07 -45.32 -24.16
C GLY A 114 -20.64 -46.72 -23.90
N ASN A 115 -21.14 -47.36 -24.94
CA ASN A 115 -21.53 -48.76 -24.95
C ASN A 115 -20.86 -49.46 -26.14
N LEU A 116 -20.08 -50.49 -25.83
CA LEU A 116 -19.41 -51.35 -26.80
C LEU A 116 -19.81 -52.79 -26.49
N SER A 117 -20.65 -53.40 -27.31
CA SER A 117 -21.18 -54.72 -27.00
C SER A 117 -21.39 -55.61 -28.21
N LEU A 118 -21.13 -56.90 -28.01
CA LEU A 118 -21.47 -57.97 -28.93
C LEU A 118 -22.71 -58.69 -28.42
N ASN A 119 -23.75 -58.72 -29.24
CA ASN A 119 -25.03 -59.36 -28.95
C ASN A 119 -25.17 -60.70 -29.67
N LYS A 120 -26.13 -61.50 -29.21
CA LYS A 120 -26.47 -62.81 -29.80
C LYS A 120 -25.31 -63.82 -29.76
N ILE A 121 -24.44 -63.72 -28.75
CA ILE A 121 -23.37 -64.70 -28.52
C ILE A 121 -24.04 -66.04 -28.16
N PRO A 122 -23.81 -67.14 -28.91
CA PRO A 122 -24.42 -68.43 -28.63
C PRO A 122 -24.06 -68.95 -27.23
N LYS A 123 -25.06 -69.27 -26.42
CA LYS A 123 -24.86 -70.00 -25.16
C LYS A 123 -24.92 -71.48 -25.45
N THR A 124 -23.84 -72.22 -25.23
CA THR A 124 -23.76 -73.66 -25.54
C THR A 124 -23.61 -74.52 -24.29
N VAL A 125 -24.18 -75.72 -24.32
CA VAL A 125 -23.93 -76.80 -23.35
C VAL A 125 -23.32 -77.99 -24.08
N SER A 126 -22.44 -78.74 -23.44
CA SER A 126 -21.89 -79.99 -23.99
C SER A 126 -22.80 -81.16 -23.60
N VAL A 127 -23.33 -81.87 -24.57
CA VAL A 127 -24.03 -83.15 -24.39
C VAL A 127 -23.34 -84.18 -25.27
N ASP A 128 -22.83 -85.25 -24.67
CA ASP A 128 -22.07 -86.31 -25.35
C ASP A 128 -20.88 -85.80 -26.20
N GLY A 129 -20.24 -84.72 -25.76
CA GLY A 129 -19.08 -84.11 -26.45
C GLY A 129 -19.45 -83.20 -27.63
N LEU A 130 -20.75 -83.02 -27.92
CA LEU A 130 -21.24 -82.08 -28.92
C LEU A 130 -21.79 -80.82 -28.25
N ALA A 131 -21.46 -79.66 -28.82
CA ALA A 131 -21.95 -78.37 -28.35
C ALA A 131 -23.36 -78.10 -28.88
N TYR A 132 -24.35 -78.03 -27.98
CA TYR A 132 -25.73 -77.66 -28.29
C TYR A 132 -26.01 -76.23 -27.84
N GLN A 133 -26.54 -75.39 -28.72
CA GLN A 133 -26.94 -74.03 -28.37
C GLN A 133 -28.27 -74.05 -27.59
N ILE A 134 -28.25 -73.49 -26.38
CA ILE A 134 -29.40 -73.41 -25.47
C ILE A 134 -29.94 -71.98 -25.30
N GLY A 135 -29.34 -71.01 -26.00
CA GLY A 135 -29.77 -69.62 -25.98
C GLY A 135 -28.72 -68.67 -26.51
N SER A 136 -28.81 -67.40 -26.12
CA SER A 136 -27.77 -66.40 -26.41
C SER A 136 -27.60 -65.42 -25.26
N PHE A 137 -26.42 -64.81 -25.16
CA PHE A 137 -26.12 -63.72 -24.25
C PHE A 137 -25.42 -62.58 -24.97
N SER A 138 -25.23 -61.47 -24.26
CA SER A 138 -24.42 -60.34 -24.73
C SER A 138 -23.23 -60.14 -23.81
N ALA A 139 -22.13 -59.64 -24.35
CA ALA A 139 -20.97 -59.27 -23.57
C ALA A 139 -20.39 -57.95 -24.11
N GLY A 140 -19.80 -57.16 -23.23
CA GLY A 140 -19.27 -55.86 -23.61
C GLY A 140 -18.86 -54.98 -22.46
N TYR A 141 -18.79 -53.68 -22.75
CA TYR A 141 -18.37 -52.64 -21.84
C TYR A 141 -19.36 -51.48 -21.85
N HIS A 142 -19.65 -50.97 -20.66
CA HIS A 142 -20.24 -49.66 -20.45
C HIS A 142 -19.18 -48.72 -19.88
N LEU A 143 -19.14 -47.50 -20.38
CA LEU A 143 -18.25 -46.44 -19.91
C LEU A 143 -19.09 -45.24 -19.53
N ALA A 144 -19.04 -44.84 -18.26
CA ALA A 144 -19.47 -43.51 -17.83
C ALA A 144 -18.23 -42.64 -17.64
N HIS A 145 -18.19 -41.46 -18.24
CA HIS A 145 -17.02 -40.59 -18.27
C HIS A 145 -17.42 -39.15 -17.93
N ILE A 146 -16.75 -38.56 -16.94
CA ILE A 146 -16.90 -37.15 -16.57
C ILE A 146 -15.55 -36.49 -16.67
N GLY A 147 -15.41 -35.55 -17.61
CA GLY A 147 -14.19 -34.83 -17.86
C GLY A 147 -14.29 -33.35 -17.49
N VAL A 148 -13.17 -32.74 -17.12
CA VAL A 148 -13.03 -31.30 -16.96
C VAL A 148 -11.78 -30.81 -17.69
N GLY A 149 -11.83 -29.62 -18.27
CA GLY A 149 -10.68 -29.02 -18.95
C GLY A 149 -10.66 -27.51 -18.90
N THR A 150 -9.46 -26.92 -18.98
CA THR A 150 -9.23 -25.46 -18.98
C THR A 150 -8.06 -25.08 -19.88
N ASN A 151 -8.08 -23.85 -20.38
CA ASN A 151 -7.03 -23.27 -21.22
C ASN A 151 -6.15 -22.28 -20.45
N PHE A 152 -4.87 -22.22 -20.80
CA PHE A 152 -3.93 -21.18 -20.43
C PHE A 152 -3.38 -20.55 -21.71
N TYR A 153 -3.31 -19.22 -21.76
CA TYR A 153 -2.85 -18.49 -22.93
C TYR A 153 -1.51 -17.81 -22.66
N GLU A 154 -0.70 -17.64 -23.72
CA GLU A 154 0.57 -16.91 -23.71
C GLU A 154 1.51 -17.32 -22.55
N THR A 155 1.60 -18.63 -22.27
CA THR A 155 2.39 -19.18 -21.16
C THR A 155 3.55 -20.00 -21.72
N PHE A 156 4.75 -19.88 -21.13
CA PHE A 156 5.96 -20.61 -21.57
C PHE A 156 6.35 -20.43 -23.04
N SER A 157 6.06 -19.25 -23.64
CA SER A 157 6.21 -18.99 -25.07
C SER A 157 5.31 -19.82 -25.99
N ILE A 158 4.34 -20.55 -25.42
CA ILE A 158 3.30 -21.30 -26.14
C ILE A 158 2.03 -20.45 -26.16
N ASN A 159 1.36 -20.38 -27.32
CA ASN A 159 0.16 -19.53 -27.46
C ASN A 159 -1.02 -20.03 -26.62
N LYS A 160 -1.27 -21.35 -26.60
CA LYS A 160 -2.37 -21.96 -25.84
C LYS A 160 -1.93 -23.32 -25.29
N ILE A 161 -2.20 -23.57 -24.01
CA ILE A 161 -2.04 -24.87 -23.35
C ILE A 161 -3.38 -25.25 -22.77
N ALA A 162 -4.00 -26.29 -23.33
CA ALA A 162 -5.17 -26.93 -22.77
C ALA A 162 -4.72 -28.04 -21.83
N VAL A 163 -5.33 -28.12 -20.65
CA VAL A 163 -5.16 -29.25 -19.73
C VAL A 163 -6.53 -29.79 -19.37
N GLY A 164 -6.61 -31.09 -19.13
CA GLY A 164 -7.83 -31.71 -18.66
C GLY A 164 -7.59 -32.99 -17.88
N THR A 165 -8.61 -33.38 -17.12
CA THR A 165 -8.66 -34.64 -16.40
C THR A 165 -10.05 -35.23 -16.51
N ALA A 166 -10.15 -36.55 -16.42
CA ALA A 166 -11.45 -37.21 -16.37
C ALA A 166 -11.48 -38.33 -15.35
N LEU A 167 -12.63 -38.48 -14.72
CA LEU A 167 -13.00 -39.64 -13.95
C LEU A 167 -13.93 -40.50 -14.81
N LYS A 168 -13.66 -41.80 -14.85
CA LYS A 168 -14.51 -42.75 -15.57
C LYS A 168 -14.85 -43.95 -14.70
N SER A 169 -16.00 -44.55 -14.98
CA SER A 169 -16.37 -45.87 -14.50
C SER A 169 -16.55 -46.77 -15.71
N LEU A 170 -15.85 -47.91 -15.70
CA LEU A 170 -15.93 -48.92 -16.73
C LEU A 170 -16.55 -50.17 -16.14
N THR A 171 -17.66 -50.61 -16.70
CA THR A 171 -18.35 -51.85 -16.34
C THR A 171 -18.15 -52.85 -17.47
N TYR A 172 -17.49 -53.96 -17.17
CA TYR A 172 -17.45 -55.15 -18.03
C TYR A 172 -18.63 -56.05 -17.69
N TYR A 173 -19.30 -56.60 -18.69
CA TYR A 173 -20.43 -57.52 -18.45
C TYR A 173 -20.43 -58.71 -19.41
N VAL A 174 -20.94 -59.84 -18.93
CA VAL A 174 -21.15 -61.08 -19.68
C VAL A 174 -22.47 -61.70 -19.23
N GLY A 175 -23.49 -61.65 -20.09
CA GLY A 175 -24.84 -62.07 -19.73
C GLY A 175 -25.42 -61.19 -18.62
N SER A 176 -25.78 -61.79 -17.49
CA SER A 176 -26.28 -61.09 -16.30
C SER A 176 -25.17 -60.67 -15.32
N GLU A 177 -23.95 -61.16 -15.52
CA GLU A 177 -22.81 -60.88 -14.64
C GLU A 177 -22.14 -59.58 -15.07
N ASN A 178 -21.74 -58.75 -14.10
CA ASN A 178 -21.00 -57.53 -14.35
C ASN A 178 -19.95 -57.30 -13.27
N SER A 179 -18.88 -56.60 -13.64
CA SER A 179 -17.84 -56.12 -12.73
C SER A 179 -17.41 -54.73 -13.19
N SER A 180 -17.18 -53.83 -12.24
CA SER A 180 -16.85 -52.43 -12.54
C SER A 180 -15.54 -52.00 -11.93
N THR A 181 -14.87 -51.05 -12.56
CA THR A 181 -13.74 -50.32 -11.99
C THR A 181 -13.86 -48.83 -12.27
N ILE A 182 -13.02 -48.04 -11.64
CA ILE A 182 -12.86 -46.62 -11.87
C ILE A 182 -11.50 -46.34 -12.50
N GLY A 183 -11.42 -45.28 -13.29
CA GLY A 183 -10.19 -44.82 -13.92
C GLY A 183 -10.05 -43.31 -13.86
N ILE A 184 -8.82 -42.82 -13.79
CA ILE A 184 -8.51 -41.39 -13.92
C ILE A 184 -7.59 -41.16 -15.12
N ASP A 185 -7.96 -40.17 -15.94
CA ASP A 185 -7.21 -39.78 -17.13
C ASP A 185 -6.68 -38.34 -16.98
N PHE A 186 -5.53 -38.07 -17.60
CA PHE A 186 -4.92 -36.74 -17.65
C PHE A 186 -4.49 -36.41 -19.06
N GLY A 187 -4.87 -35.24 -19.56
CA GLY A 187 -4.59 -34.81 -20.92
C GLY A 187 -3.97 -33.42 -20.97
N VAL A 188 -3.12 -33.19 -21.97
CA VAL A 188 -2.59 -31.87 -22.33
C VAL A 188 -2.57 -31.71 -23.85
N ILE A 189 -2.89 -30.50 -24.33
CA ILE A 189 -2.71 -30.09 -25.73
C ILE A 189 -2.03 -28.72 -25.74
N GLY A 190 -0.82 -28.65 -26.29
CA GLY A 190 -0.10 -27.40 -26.54
C GLY A 190 -0.29 -26.97 -27.99
N THR A 191 -0.73 -25.73 -28.21
CA THR A 191 -0.88 -25.13 -29.54
C THR A 191 0.08 -23.97 -29.70
N GLN A 192 0.92 -24.06 -30.73
CA GLN A 192 1.79 -22.99 -31.18
C GLN A 192 1.33 -22.51 -32.55
N TYR A 193 1.03 -21.22 -32.66
CA TYR A 193 0.79 -20.60 -33.95
C TYR A 193 2.11 -20.12 -34.57
N ILE A 194 2.22 -20.23 -35.89
CA ILE A 194 3.44 -19.90 -36.62
C ILE A 194 3.11 -18.84 -37.66
N ASP A 195 3.90 -17.76 -37.67
CA ASP A 195 3.80 -16.72 -38.71
C ASP A 195 4.48 -17.16 -40.00
N ASN A 196 3.90 -18.16 -40.66
CA ASN A 196 4.38 -18.69 -41.93
C ASN A 196 3.22 -18.73 -42.94
N LYS A 197 3.55 -18.68 -44.25
CA LYS A 197 2.54 -18.73 -45.34
C LYS A 197 1.99 -20.13 -45.57
N ILE A 198 2.74 -21.16 -45.20
CA ILE A 198 2.43 -22.57 -45.40
C ILE A 198 1.90 -23.16 -44.09
N ILE A 199 2.66 -23.04 -42.99
CA ILE A 199 2.31 -23.62 -41.69
C ILE A 199 1.57 -22.58 -40.84
N SER A 200 0.35 -22.91 -40.43
CA SER A 200 -0.53 -22.05 -39.63
C SER A 200 -0.38 -22.31 -38.13
N SER A 201 -0.29 -23.58 -37.73
CA SER A 201 -0.04 -23.96 -36.33
C SER A 201 0.50 -25.39 -36.19
N ILE A 202 1.13 -25.64 -35.04
CA ILE A 202 1.52 -26.96 -34.57
C ILE A 202 0.79 -27.22 -33.24
N GLU A 203 0.11 -28.35 -33.15
CA GLU A 203 -0.52 -28.87 -31.94
C GLU A 203 0.21 -30.14 -31.52
N LEU A 204 0.63 -30.21 -30.25
CA LEU A 204 1.21 -31.40 -29.63
C LEU A 204 0.32 -31.82 -28.47
N ALA A 205 0.01 -33.09 -28.38
CA ALA A 205 -0.86 -33.63 -27.36
C ALA A 205 -0.25 -34.86 -26.69
N ALA A 206 -0.48 -34.97 -25.39
CA ALA A 206 -0.18 -36.16 -24.62
C ALA A 206 -1.36 -36.45 -23.69
N VAL A 207 -1.71 -37.72 -23.54
CA VAL A 207 -2.73 -38.17 -22.61
C VAL A 207 -2.28 -39.45 -21.93
N ILE A 208 -2.58 -39.54 -20.65
CA ILE A 208 -2.39 -40.73 -19.83
C ILE A 208 -3.78 -41.27 -19.53
N HIS A 209 -4.09 -42.46 -20.03
CA HIS A 209 -5.29 -43.20 -19.66
C HIS A 209 -5.01 -44.14 -18.50
N ASN A 210 -6.00 -44.29 -17.61
CA ASN A 210 -5.94 -45.21 -16.47
C ASN A 210 -4.73 -44.94 -15.56
N ALA A 211 -4.39 -43.66 -15.34
CA ALA A 211 -3.30 -43.26 -14.46
C ALA A 211 -3.48 -43.86 -13.05
N ILE A 212 -4.73 -43.99 -12.63
CA ILE A 212 -5.16 -44.74 -11.44
C ILE A 212 -6.32 -45.62 -11.89
N SER A 213 -6.18 -46.95 -11.81
CA SER A 213 -7.26 -47.89 -12.07
C SER A 213 -7.11 -49.18 -11.25
N PRO A 214 -7.97 -49.42 -10.24
CA PRO A 214 -8.03 -50.70 -9.55
C PRO A 214 -8.34 -51.87 -10.50
N SER A 215 -7.88 -53.07 -10.16
CA SER A 215 -8.27 -54.28 -10.88
C SER A 215 -9.77 -54.52 -10.77
N ILE A 216 -10.37 -54.99 -11.86
CA ILE A 216 -11.73 -55.52 -11.89
C ILE A 216 -11.65 -56.97 -11.41
N GLU A 217 -12.40 -57.34 -10.38
CA GLU A 217 -12.52 -58.73 -9.93
C GLU A 217 -13.82 -59.35 -10.49
N ILE A 218 -13.71 -60.52 -11.12
CA ILE A 218 -14.85 -61.27 -11.64
C ILE A 218 -15.31 -62.24 -10.57
N GLU A 219 -16.40 -61.91 -9.87
CA GLU A 219 -16.91 -62.63 -8.69
C GLU A 219 -17.05 -64.15 -8.88
N LYS A 220 -17.41 -64.61 -10.08
CA LYS A 220 -17.64 -66.02 -10.36
C LYS A 220 -16.37 -66.84 -10.61
N THR A 221 -15.31 -66.19 -11.05
CA THR A 221 -14.06 -66.88 -11.46
C THR A 221 -12.87 -66.50 -10.60
N ASN A 222 -13.02 -65.51 -9.70
CA ASN A 222 -11.95 -64.83 -8.97
C ASN A 222 -10.81 -64.32 -9.86
N ASN A 223 -11.06 -64.18 -11.16
CA ASN A 223 -10.09 -63.63 -12.10
C ASN A 223 -10.06 -62.11 -11.95
N THR A 224 -8.87 -61.54 -12.05
CA THR A 224 -8.66 -60.10 -12.06
C THR A 224 -8.36 -59.61 -13.47
N ILE A 225 -9.02 -58.53 -13.89
CA ILE A 225 -8.74 -57.82 -15.13
C ILE A 225 -8.12 -56.47 -14.76
N LEU A 226 -6.98 -56.15 -15.34
CA LEU A 226 -6.31 -54.86 -15.16
C LEU A 226 -6.52 -53.99 -16.41
N LEU A 227 -6.98 -52.76 -16.20
CA LEU A 227 -6.96 -51.76 -17.27
C LEU A 227 -5.52 -51.31 -17.52
N PRO A 228 -5.10 -51.18 -18.79
CA PRO A 228 -3.74 -50.78 -19.10
C PRO A 228 -3.53 -49.30 -18.77
N PHE A 229 -2.47 -49.00 -18.02
CA PHE A 229 -1.89 -47.65 -18.01
C PHE A 229 -1.34 -47.37 -19.41
N GLU A 230 -1.90 -46.38 -20.10
CA GLU A 230 -1.59 -46.12 -21.52
C GLU A 230 -1.21 -44.65 -21.71
N ILE A 231 -0.12 -44.39 -22.41
CA ILE A 231 0.30 -43.04 -22.80
C ILE A 231 0.09 -42.89 -24.30
N ASN A 232 -0.79 -41.97 -24.70
CA ASN A 232 -1.03 -41.65 -26.10
C ASN A 232 -0.45 -40.27 -26.44
N VAL A 233 0.32 -40.22 -27.52
CA VAL A 233 0.94 -38.98 -28.01
C VAL A 233 0.41 -38.68 -29.40
N GLY A 234 0.09 -37.42 -29.64
CA GLY A 234 -0.47 -36.95 -30.91
C GLY A 234 0.19 -35.65 -31.33
N SER A 235 0.32 -35.47 -32.64
CA SER A 235 0.65 -34.20 -33.24
C SER A 235 -0.31 -33.87 -34.37
N LYS A 236 -0.53 -32.57 -34.57
CA LYS A 236 -1.32 -32.04 -35.66
C LYS A 236 -0.69 -30.75 -36.17
N VAL A 237 -0.43 -30.69 -37.47
CA VAL A 237 0.13 -29.52 -38.16
C VAL A 237 -0.91 -29.00 -39.12
N ASN A 238 -1.36 -27.76 -38.90
CA ASN A 238 -2.29 -27.07 -39.79
C ASN A 238 -1.50 -26.30 -40.84
N ILE A 239 -1.83 -26.53 -42.10
CA ILE A 239 -1.22 -25.88 -43.27
C ILE A 239 -2.30 -25.30 -44.18
N LEU A 240 -1.88 -24.43 -45.12
CA LEU A 240 -2.78 -23.79 -46.10
C LEU A 240 -3.93 -22.99 -45.44
N ASN A 241 -3.60 -22.14 -44.45
CA ASN A 241 -4.58 -21.36 -43.67
C ASN A 241 -5.64 -22.25 -43.00
N ASP A 242 -5.19 -23.27 -42.28
CA ASP A 242 -6.01 -24.27 -41.59
C ASP A 242 -6.91 -25.16 -42.48
N ARG A 243 -6.80 -25.07 -43.82
CA ARG A 243 -7.59 -25.93 -44.73
C ARG A 243 -7.12 -27.38 -44.79
N LEU A 244 -5.85 -27.64 -44.49
CA LEU A 244 -5.28 -28.98 -44.51
C LEU A 244 -4.57 -29.24 -43.19
N SER A 245 -4.92 -30.32 -42.50
CA SER A 245 -4.21 -30.81 -41.33
C SER A 245 -3.48 -32.10 -41.65
N LEU A 246 -2.23 -32.20 -41.20
CA LEU A 246 -1.48 -33.45 -41.15
C LEU A 246 -1.38 -33.88 -39.69
N LEU A 247 -1.69 -35.14 -39.42
CA LEU A 247 -1.77 -35.69 -38.08
C LEU A 247 -0.88 -36.91 -37.96
N SER A 248 -0.24 -37.09 -36.82
CA SER A 248 0.42 -38.33 -36.45
C SER A 248 0.16 -38.68 -35.00
N SER A 249 -0.01 -39.96 -34.68
CA SER A 249 -0.19 -40.40 -33.31
C SER A 249 0.51 -41.72 -33.03
N ILE A 250 0.84 -41.94 -31.77
CA ILE A 250 1.28 -43.21 -31.22
C ILE A 250 0.31 -43.55 -30.09
N ASN A 251 -0.40 -44.66 -30.24
CA ASN A 251 -1.36 -45.20 -29.28
C ASN A 251 -1.34 -46.74 -29.31
N GLU A 252 -2.24 -47.42 -28.59
CA GLU A 252 -2.32 -48.90 -28.61
C GLU A 252 -2.53 -49.53 -30.00
N LEU A 253 -3.04 -48.77 -30.98
CA LEU A 253 -3.22 -49.23 -32.36
C LEU A 253 -1.92 -49.13 -33.18
N GLY A 254 -0.84 -48.62 -32.58
CA GLY A 254 0.45 -48.39 -33.20
C GLY A 254 0.66 -46.93 -33.64
N PHE A 255 1.64 -46.72 -34.50
CA PHE A 255 1.85 -45.42 -35.12
C PHE A 255 0.84 -45.21 -36.25
N SER A 256 0.14 -44.08 -36.24
CA SER A 256 -0.81 -43.70 -37.29
C SER A 256 -0.45 -42.36 -37.91
N ILE A 257 -0.73 -42.23 -39.20
CA ILE A 257 -0.69 -40.97 -39.94
C ILE A 257 -2.09 -40.68 -40.45
N GLY A 258 -2.53 -39.44 -40.33
CA GLY A 258 -3.84 -38.99 -40.80
C GLY A 258 -3.81 -37.61 -41.45
N THR A 259 -4.89 -37.30 -42.15
CA THR A 259 -5.11 -36.00 -42.76
C THR A 259 -6.58 -35.59 -42.69
N ASP A 260 -6.82 -34.30 -42.50
CA ASP A 260 -8.15 -33.66 -42.52
C ASP A 260 -8.08 -32.50 -43.53
N PHE A 261 -8.84 -32.57 -44.60
CA PHE A 261 -8.81 -31.56 -45.68
C PHE A 261 -10.19 -30.94 -45.88
N GLU A 262 -10.27 -29.61 -45.73
CA GLU A 262 -11.46 -28.81 -46.01
C GLU A 262 -11.50 -28.44 -47.50
N ILE A 263 -12.26 -29.20 -48.28
CA ILE A 263 -12.40 -29.03 -49.74
C ILE A 263 -13.21 -27.77 -50.04
N GLU A 264 -14.27 -27.55 -49.30
CA GLU A 264 -15.09 -26.35 -49.30
C GLU A 264 -15.44 -25.99 -47.85
N LYS A 265 -15.85 -24.75 -47.62
CA LYS A 265 -16.18 -24.28 -46.27
C LYS A 265 -17.22 -25.21 -45.61
N GLY A 266 -16.83 -25.90 -44.55
CA GLY A 266 -17.67 -26.85 -43.83
C GLY A 266 -17.75 -28.26 -44.44
N VAL A 267 -17.03 -28.58 -45.52
CA VAL A 267 -16.97 -29.92 -46.12
C VAL A 267 -15.57 -30.49 -46.02
N TYR A 268 -15.44 -31.61 -45.31
CA TYR A 268 -14.18 -32.22 -44.95
C TYR A 268 -14.04 -33.63 -45.53
N VAL A 269 -12.86 -33.94 -46.06
CA VAL A 269 -12.44 -35.29 -46.41
C VAL A 269 -11.25 -35.68 -45.54
N ARG A 270 -11.32 -36.90 -45.01
CA ARG A 270 -10.38 -37.40 -44.01
C ARG A 270 -9.84 -38.75 -44.43
N GLY A 271 -8.57 -38.98 -44.12
CA GLY A 271 -7.92 -40.26 -44.35
C GLY A 271 -6.91 -40.55 -43.27
N SER A 272 -6.76 -41.82 -42.87
CA SER A 272 -5.67 -42.25 -42.00
C SER A 272 -5.30 -43.72 -42.21
N THR A 273 -4.09 -44.07 -41.78
CA THR A 273 -3.63 -45.46 -41.69
C THR A 273 -2.68 -45.64 -40.52
N ASN A 274 -2.73 -46.82 -39.91
CA ASN A 274 -1.74 -47.35 -38.97
C ASN A 274 -0.96 -48.53 -39.58
N PHE A 275 -0.92 -48.61 -40.92
CA PHE A 275 -0.37 -49.70 -41.73
C PHE A 275 -1.08 -51.06 -41.61
N LYS A 276 -2.05 -51.20 -40.70
CA LYS A 276 -2.93 -52.38 -40.60
C LYS A 276 -4.33 -52.09 -41.12
N ASP A 277 -4.83 -50.89 -40.89
CA ASP A 277 -6.14 -50.39 -41.29
C ASP A 277 -5.98 -49.19 -42.22
N LEU A 278 -6.89 -49.08 -43.18
CA LEU A 278 -7.13 -47.87 -43.96
C LEU A 278 -8.47 -47.28 -43.53
N ARG A 279 -8.48 -45.98 -43.22
CA ARG A 279 -9.68 -45.27 -42.80
C ARG A 279 -9.94 -44.10 -43.73
N ALA A 280 -11.18 -43.97 -44.17
CA ALA A 280 -11.66 -42.85 -44.97
C ALA A 280 -12.88 -42.24 -44.27
N GLY A 281 -13.00 -40.93 -44.30
CA GLY A 281 -14.12 -40.24 -43.68
C GLY A 281 -14.53 -38.98 -44.40
N ILE A 282 -15.79 -38.60 -44.20
CA ILE A 282 -16.39 -37.37 -44.70
C ILE A 282 -17.03 -36.64 -43.52
N GLY A 283 -16.89 -35.32 -43.49
CA GLY A 283 -17.54 -34.46 -42.51
C GLY A 283 -18.28 -33.32 -43.19
N ILE A 284 -19.48 -33.01 -42.74
CA ILE A 284 -20.28 -31.87 -43.22
C ILE A 284 -20.70 -31.05 -42.01
N GLU A 285 -20.24 -29.81 -41.94
CA GLU A 285 -20.68 -28.80 -40.99
C GLU A 285 -21.74 -27.90 -41.63
N LEU A 286 -22.86 -27.77 -40.93
CA LEU A 286 -24.01 -26.97 -41.33
C LEU A 286 -24.14 -25.80 -40.35
N ASP A 287 -24.03 -24.59 -40.87
CA ASP A 287 -24.13 -23.36 -40.07
C ASP A 287 -25.54 -22.77 -40.13
N ASN A 288 -25.95 -22.04 -39.10
CA ASN A 288 -27.24 -21.33 -39.04
C ASN A 288 -28.48 -22.20 -39.30
N ILE A 289 -28.51 -23.47 -38.82
CA ILE A 289 -29.71 -24.31 -38.95
C ILE A 289 -30.86 -23.70 -38.10
N PRO A 290 -32.01 -23.36 -38.68
CA PRO A 290 -33.15 -22.84 -37.92
C PRO A 290 -33.79 -23.97 -37.10
N THR A 291 -34.05 -23.73 -35.82
CA THR A 291 -34.61 -24.74 -34.90
C THR A 291 -36.11 -24.58 -34.66
N GLY A 292 -36.74 -23.54 -35.20
CA GLY A 292 -38.17 -23.24 -35.02
C GLY A 292 -38.58 -22.77 -33.62
N ILE A 293 -37.71 -22.91 -32.62
CA ILE A 293 -37.99 -22.63 -31.19
C ILE A 293 -37.15 -21.44 -30.67
N SER A 294 -36.09 -21.04 -31.39
CA SER A 294 -35.14 -19.99 -30.99
C SER A 294 -34.91 -19.00 -32.14
N THR A 295 -34.71 -17.72 -31.82
CA THR A 295 -34.28 -16.68 -32.77
C THR A 295 -32.84 -16.85 -33.24
N VAL A 296 -32.09 -17.77 -32.63
CA VAL A 296 -30.67 -18.03 -32.91
C VAL A 296 -30.52 -19.37 -33.64
N GLY A 297 -29.81 -19.36 -34.77
CA GLY A 297 -29.47 -20.56 -35.55
C GLY A 297 -28.45 -21.47 -34.88
N PHE A 298 -28.38 -22.73 -35.31
CA PHE A 298 -27.61 -23.78 -34.65
C PHE A 298 -26.48 -24.38 -35.53
N LYS A 299 -25.35 -24.69 -34.88
CA LYS A 299 -24.11 -25.36 -35.27
C LYS A 299 -24.17 -26.87 -35.54
N GLY A 300 -24.62 -27.41 -36.67
CA GLY A 300 -24.67 -28.86 -36.90
C GLY A 300 -23.38 -29.45 -37.49
N ARG A 301 -23.05 -30.71 -37.17
CA ARG A 301 -22.02 -31.50 -37.87
C ARG A 301 -22.45 -32.95 -38.04
N PHE A 302 -22.23 -33.48 -39.24
CA PHE A 302 -22.38 -34.90 -39.58
C PHE A 302 -21.01 -35.46 -39.95
N ASP A 303 -20.62 -36.59 -39.37
CA ASP A 303 -19.39 -37.30 -39.74
C ASP A 303 -19.68 -38.75 -40.08
N PHE A 304 -19.05 -39.24 -41.14
CA PHE A 304 -19.05 -40.62 -41.55
C PHE A 304 -17.62 -41.15 -41.58
N ASN A 305 -17.43 -42.38 -41.12
CA ASN A 305 -16.18 -43.12 -41.24
C ASN A 305 -16.41 -44.50 -41.87
N TYR A 306 -15.50 -44.87 -42.76
CA TYR A 306 -15.29 -46.23 -43.23
C TYR A 306 -13.89 -46.70 -42.80
N THR A 307 -13.80 -47.87 -42.18
CA THR A 307 -12.53 -48.49 -41.79
C THR A 307 -12.43 -49.88 -42.40
N HIS A 308 -11.32 -50.14 -43.10
CA HIS A 308 -11.02 -51.40 -43.77
C HIS A 308 -9.69 -51.95 -43.27
N ALA A 309 -9.68 -53.21 -42.81
CA ALA A 309 -8.46 -53.90 -42.41
C ALA A 309 -7.66 -54.27 -43.66
N ALA A 310 -6.50 -53.64 -43.83
CA ALA A 310 -5.56 -53.94 -44.90
C ALA A 310 -4.83 -55.28 -44.65
N PHE A 311 -4.52 -55.63 -43.40
CA PHE A 311 -3.78 -56.87 -43.06
C PHE A 311 -4.18 -57.50 -41.71
N PRO A 312 -4.69 -58.76 -41.68
CA PRO A 312 -5.10 -59.57 -42.84
C PRO A 312 -6.32 -58.95 -43.54
N MET A 313 -6.36 -59.02 -44.87
CA MET A 313 -7.44 -58.41 -45.66
C MET A 313 -8.77 -59.07 -45.32
N ASN A 314 -9.62 -58.35 -44.57
CA ASN A 314 -10.95 -58.79 -44.19
C ASN A 314 -11.95 -58.35 -45.25
N LYS A 315 -12.89 -59.22 -45.62
CA LYS A 315 -13.97 -58.90 -46.58
C LYS A 315 -14.97 -57.89 -46.02
N ASP A 316 -15.06 -57.78 -44.70
CA ASP A 316 -16.08 -56.95 -44.04
C ASP A 316 -15.47 -55.68 -43.44
N GLY A 317 -15.73 -54.53 -44.06
CA GLY A 317 -15.40 -53.21 -43.52
C GLY A 317 -16.37 -52.76 -42.43
N THR A 318 -15.98 -51.74 -41.67
CA THR A 318 -16.81 -51.15 -40.60
C THR A 318 -17.20 -49.71 -40.93
N TYR A 319 -18.39 -49.31 -40.50
CA TYR A 319 -18.98 -48.00 -40.78
C TYR A 319 -19.45 -47.33 -39.50
N VAL A 320 -19.12 -46.05 -39.32
CA VAL A 320 -19.50 -45.26 -38.13
C VAL A 320 -20.11 -43.94 -38.54
N PHE A 321 -21.20 -43.57 -37.89
CA PHE A 321 -21.89 -42.29 -38.09
C PHE A 321 -21.89 -41.49 -36.80
N SER A 322 -21.52 -40.21 -36.87
CA SER A 322 -21.67 -39.25 -35.78
C SER A 322 -22.56 -38.10 -36.21
N LEU A 323 -23.50 -37.74 -35.34
CA LEU A 323 -24.25 -36.50 -35.42
C LEU A 323 -23.88 -35.64 -34.21
N SER A 324 -23.41 -34.44 -34.46
CA SER A 324 -22.94 -33.54 -33.42
C SER A 324 -23.58 -32.15 -33.54
N SER A 325 -23.81 -31.59 -32.38
CA SER A 325 -24.19 -30.22 -32.12
C SER A 325 -22.98 -29.49 -31.56
N LEU A 326 -22.55 -28.43 -32.25
CA LEU A 326 -21.42 -27.58 -31.87
C LEU A 326 -21.85 -26.32 -31.11
N GLY A 327 -23.14 -26.21 -30.75
CA GLY A 327 -23.71 -25.03 -30.09
C GLY A 327 -24.39 -24.04 -31.05
N ARG A 328 -24.72 -22.86 -30.53
CA ARG A 328 -25.27 -21.73 -31.29
C ARG A 328 -24.33 -21.32 -32.43
N SER A 329 -24.91 -20.91 -33.56
CA SER A 329 -24.16 -20.32 -34.67
C SER A 329 -23.79 -18.86 -34.37
N ILE A 330 -22.87 -18.69 -33.42
CA ILE A 330 -22.26 -17.41 -33.07
C ILE A 330 -20.73 -17.57 -33.05
N PRO A 331 -19.96 -16.49 -33.23
CA PRO A 331 -18.52 -16.55 -33.08
C PRO A 331 -18.12 -17.06 -31.69
N LYS A 332 -16.97 -17.75 -31.60
CA LYS A 332 -16.43 -18.20 -30.30
C LYS A 332 -16.29 -16.99 -29.37
N LYS A 333 -16.63 -17.20 -28.10
CA LYS A 333 -16.51 -16.15 -27.07
C LYS A 333 -15.04 -15.72 -26.95
N PRO A 334 -14.72 -14.42 -27.11
CA PRO A 334 -13.37 -13.91 -26.89
C PRO A 334 -13.07 -13.69 -25.40
N GLU A 335 -11.79 -13.51 -25.07
CA GLU A 335 -11.29 -13.34 -23.69
C GLU A 335 -10.30 -12.17 -23.61
N ILE A 336 -10.41 -11.37 -22.56
CA ILE A 336 -9.47 -10.30 -22.20
C ILE A 336 -8.38 -10.91 -21.31
N LEU A 337 -7.13 -10.81 -21.73
CA LEU A 337 -5.97 -11.32 -20.97
C LEU A 337 -5.21 -10.20 -20.24
N ILE A 338 -5.24 -8.98 -20.79
CA ILE A 338 -4.61 -7.79 -20.20
C ILE A 338 -5.67 -6.67 -20.11
N PRO A 339 -5.83 -6.02 -18.95
CA PRO A 339 -5.14 -6.30 -17.69
C PRO A 339 -5.54 -7.66 -17.08
N LYS A 340 -4.59 -8.29 -16.38
CA LYS A 340 -4.78 -9.63 -15.78
C LYS A 340 -5.71 -9.60 -14.57
N LYS A 341 -5.71 -8.49 -13.83
CA LYS A 341 -6.54 -8.31 -12.64
C LYS A 341 -7.97 -7.94 -13.05
N PRO A 342 -8.98 -8.48 -12.35
CA PRO A 342 -10.38 -8.16 -12.61
C PRO A 342 -10.73 -6.71 -12.25
N LEU A 343 -10.01 -6.13 -11.28
CA LEU A 343 -10.08 -4.72 -10.90
C LEU A 343 -8.67 -4.12 -11.03
N ASN A 344 -8.56 -2.99 -11.70
CA ASN A 344 -7.33 -2.24 -11.86
C ASN A 344 -7.63 -0.76 -11.56
N ILE A 345 -6.75 -0.08 -10.84
CA ILE A 345 -6.85 1.34 -10.53
C ILE A 345 -5.63 2.01 -11.18
N THR A 346 -5.85 3.12 -11.87
CA THR A 346 -4.79 3.80 -12.61
C THR A 346 -5.03 5.31 -12.68
N SER A 347 -3.93 6.07 -12.66
CA SER A 347 -3.93 7.50 -12.94
C SER A 347 -3.93 7.90 -14.41
N GLU A 348 -3.93 6.92 -15.31
CA GLU A 348 -3.85 7.14 -16.75
C GLU A 348 -5.25 7.21 -17.39
N LYS A 349 -5.47 8.20 -18.27
CA LYS A 349 -6.72 8.29 -19.08
C LYS A 349 -6.81 7.23 -20.18
N LYS A 350 -5.77 6.41 -20.34
CA LYS A 350 -5.63 5.42 -21.40
C LYS A 350 -5.13 4.11 -20.82
N GLN A 351 -5.74 3.01 -21.26
CA GLN A 351 -5.36 1.67 -20.85
C GLN A 351 -5.01 0.80 -22.07
N THR A 352 -3.91 0.04 -21.94
CA THR A 352 -3.65 -1.06 -22.86
C THR A 352 -4.52 -2.25 -22.48
N ILE A 353 -5.29 -2.73 -23.44
CA ILE A 353 -6.06 -3.98 -23.34
C ILE A 353 -5.64 -4.95 -24.44
N SER A 354 -5.52 -6.22 -24.10
CA SER A 354 -5.24 -7.27 -25.08
C SER A 354 -5.90 -8.57 -24.69
N GLY A 355 -5.98 -9.48 -25.66
CA GLY A 355 -6.52 -10.80 -25.41
C GLY A 355 -6.61 -11.65 -26.65
N VAL A 356 -7.47 -12.65 -26.57
CA VAL A 356 -7.68 -13.67 -27.60
C VAL A 356 -9.14 -13.72 -28.02
N GLY A 357 -9.38 -14.16 -29.25
CA GLY A 357 -10.71 -14.31 -29.82
C GLY A 357 -10.68 -15.22 -31.05
N PRO A 358 -11.81 -15.38 -31.75
CA PRO A 358 -11.84 -16.11 -33.02
C PRO A 358 -10.86 -15.47 -34.02
N LYS A 359 -10.16 -16.27 -34.82
CA LYS A 359 -9.18 -15.79 -35.83
C LYS A 359 -9.84 -14.88 -36.86
N ASN A 360 -9.14 -13.84 -37.33
CA ASN A 360 -9.60 -12.93 -38.38
C ASN A 360 -11.04 -12.40 -38.19
N THR A 361 -11.44 -12.14 -36.95
CA THR A 361 -12.81 -11.78 -36.57
C THR A 361 -12.82 -10.42 -35.89
N THR A 362 -13.88 -9.64 -36.10
CA THR A 362 -14.02 -8.33 -35.47
C THR A 362 -14.37 -8.50 -33.99
N ILE A 363 -13.63 -7.87 -33.10
CA ILE A 363 -13.88 -7.74 -31.67
C ILE A 363 -14.42 -6.33 -31.41
N ARG A 364 -15.63 -6.26 -30.84
CA ARG A 364 -16.26 -5.04 -30.36
C ARG A 364 -16.00 -4.91 -28.86
N ILE A 365 -15.35 -3.83 -28.47
CA ILE A 365 -15.06 -3.48 -27.08
C ILE A 365 -16.14 -2.54 -26.56
N TYR A 366 -16.74 -2.91 -25.44
CA TYR A 366 -17.74 -2.11 -24.75
C TYR A 366 -17.15 -1.58 -23.45
N ASN A 367 -17.43 -0.32 -23.17
CA ASN A 367 -17.15 0.33 -21.90
C ASN A 367 -18.47 0.84 -21.32
N ASN A 368 -18.85 0.38 -20.13
CA ASN A 368 -20.12 0.73 -19.46
C ASN A 368 -21.34 0.48 -20.37
N ASN A 369 -21.38 -0.70 -21.00
CA ASN A 369 -22.39 -1.15 -21.98
C ASN A 369 -22.50 -0.33 -23.29
N GLN A 370 -21.68 0.69 -23.48
CA GLN A 370 -21.59 1.45 -24.74
C GLN A 370 -20.45 0.91 -25.60
N LEU A 371 -20.67 0.81 -26.92
CA LEU A 371 -19.60 0.44 -27.85
C LEU A 371 -18.54 1.54 -27.83
N ASN A 372 -17.31 1.19 -27.45
CA ASN A 372 -16.20 2.12 -27.37
C ASN A 372 -15.29 2.05 -28.61
N LYS A 373 -14.90 0.83 -29.01
CA LYS A 373 -13.98 0.61 -30.14
C LYS A 373 -14.19 -0.77 -30.77
N SER A 374 -13.73 -0.94 -32.02
CA SER A 374 -13.67 -2.25 -32.67
C SER A 374 -12.25 -2.51 -33.20
N ILE A 375 -11.81 -3.77 -33.16
CA ILE A 375 -10.51 -4.22 -33.68
C ILE A 375 -10.66 -5.59 -34.33
N VAL A 376 -9.84 -5.93 -35.32
CA VAL A 376 -9.83 -7.27 -35.92
C VAL A 376 -8.73 -8.10 -35.26
N THR A 377 -9.03 -9.33 -34.87
CA THR A 377 -8.00 -10.28 -34.41
C THR A 377 -7.06 -10.64 -35.57
N ASN A 378 -5.79 -10.86 -35.25
CA ASN A 378 -4.86 -11.37 -36.25
C ASN A 378 -5.19 -12.84 -36.64
N LYS A 379 -4.39 -13.41 -37.56
CA LYS A 379 -4.53 -14.80 -38.00
C LYS A 379 -4.33 -15.85 -36.89
N PHE A 380 -3.88 -15.44 -35.71
CA PHE A 380 -3.71 -16.29 -34.52
C PHE A 380 -4.84 -16.12 -33.50
N GLY A 381 -5.75 -15.15 -33.70
CA GLY A 381 -6.80 -14.82 -32.76
C GLY A 381 -6.40 -13.79 -31.71
N ASN A 382 -5.17 -13.27 -31.73
CA ASN A 382 -4.72 -12.25 -30.77
C ASN A 382 -5.18 -10.86 -31.22
N TRP A 383 -5.46 -10.00 -30.24
CA TRP A 383 -5.79 -8.60 -30.46
C TRP A 383 -5.17 -7.73 -29.35
N LYS A 384 -4.83 -6.47 -29.67
CA LYS A 384 -4.24 -5.51 -28.73
C LYS A 384 -4.68 -4.09 -29.09
N ILE A 385 -5.07 -3.31 -28.08
CA ILE A 385 -5.31 -1.87 -28.18
C ILE A 385 -4.45 -1.20 -27.12
N GLU A 386 -3.54 -0.33 -27.55
CA GLU A 386 -2.60 0.33 -26.64
C GLU A 386 -3.21 1.53 -25.91
N ASN A 387 -4.08 2.27 -26.59
CA ASN A 387 -4.64 3.53 -26.13
C ASN A 387 -6.17 3.48 -26.08
N LEU A 388 -6.76 2.60 -25.26
CA LEU A 388 -8.20 2.63 -25.02
C LEU A 388 -8.52 3.78 -24.07
N LEU A 389 -9.33 4.74 -24.52
CA LEU A 389 -9.74 5.88 -23.68
C LEU A 389 -10.66 5.42 -22.56
N LEU A 390 -10.30 5.79 -21.33
CA LEU A 390 -11.11 5.61 -20.14
C LEU A 390 -11.91 6.89 -19.86
N LYS A 391 -13.07 6.73 -19.23
CA LYS A 391 -13.82 7.81 -18.58
C LYS A 391 -13.34 7.92 -17.14
N GLU A 392 -13.43 9.10 -16.54
CA GLU A 392 -13.16 9.26 -15.11
C GLU A 392 -14.06 8.31 -14.28
N GLY A 393 -13.49 7.71 -13.24
CA GLY A 393 -14.15 6.71 -12.39
C GLY A 393 -14.21 5.31 -13.01
N GLU A 394 -15.32 4.61 -12.78
CA GLU A 394 -15.45 3.18 -13.11
C GLU A 394 -15.66 2.92 -14.62
N ASN A 395 -14.79 2.09 -15.21
CA ASN A 395 -14.88 1.61 -16.59
C ASN A 395 -15.06 0.09 -16.61
N GLN A 396 -16.29 -0.37 -16.84
CA GLN A 396 -16.62 -1.78 -17.01
C GLN A 396 -16.38 -2.22 -18.45
N LEU A 397 -15.25 -2.88 -18.68
CA LEU A 397 -14.81 -3.35 -19.98
C LEU A 397 -15.21 -4.80 -20.20
N TYR A 398 -15.90 -5.06 -21.32
CA TYR A 398 -16.09 -6.40 -21.85
C TYR A 398 -16.06 -6.35 -23.38
N ILE A 399 -15.83 -7.50 -24.00
CA ILE A 399 -15.75 -7.61 -25.45
C ILE A 399 -16.74 -8.66 -25.99
N LYS A 400 -17.09 -8.51 -27.27
CA LYS A 400 -17.84 -9.51 -28.05
C LYS A 400 -17.23 -9.64 -29.44
N ALA A 401 -17.17 -10.86 -29.95
CA ALA A 401 -16.82 -11.11 -31.35
C ALA A 401 -18.04 -10.88 -32.24
N TYR A 402 -17.79 -10.36 -33.44
CA TYR A 402 -18.77 -10.00 -34.45
C TYR A 402 -18.34 -10.56 -35.81
N ASP A 403 -19.29 -11.20 -36.48
CA ASP A 403 -19.18 -11.74 -37.84
C ASP A 403 -20.44 -11.27 -38.59
N MET A 404 -20.30 -10.81 -39.83
CA MET A 404 -21.44 -10.26 -40.59
C MET A 404 -22.54 -11.28 -40.86
N SER A 405 -22.21 -12.57 -40.90
CA SER A 405 -23.17 -13.65 -41.15
C SER A 405 -23.81 -14.26 -39.89
N LYS A 406 -23.48 -13.73 -38.70
CA LYS A 406 -23.85 -14.32 -37.41
C LYS A 406 -24.24 -13.26 -36.38
N ASP A 407 -24.93 -13.69 -35.34
CA ASP A 407 -25.14 -12.85 -34.16
C ASP A 407 -23.82 -12.63 -33.38
N LEU A 408 -23.80 -11.59 -32.54
CA LEU A 408 -22.69 -11.32 -31.63
C LEU A 408 -22.41 -12.52 -30.71
N SER A 409 -21.14 -12.75 -30.40
CA SER A 409 -20.76 -13.74 -29.40
C SER A 409 -21.33 -13.44 -28.01
N LEU A 410 -21.25 -14.42 -27.13
CA LEU A 410 -21.39 -14.20 -25.69
C LEU A 410 -20.38 -13.15 -25.19
N LYS A 411 -20.72 -12.44 -24.10
CA LYS A 411 -19.80 -11.49 -23.44
C LYS A 411 -18.56 -12.23 -22.93
N SER A 412 -17.38 -11.62 -23.10
CA SER A 412 -16.13 -12.09 -22.48
C SER A 412 -16.16 -12.04 -20.94
N ASN A 413 -15.05 -12.41 -20.32
CA ASN A 413 -14.75 -11.93 -18.97
C ASN A 413 -14.81 -10.39 -18.91
N GLN A 414 -15.30 -9.87 -17.79
CA GLN A 414 -15.37 -8.44 -17.53
C GLN A 414 -14.15 -8.02 -16.71
N VAL A 415 -13.59 -6.88 -17.08
CA VAL A 415 -12.50 -6.19 -16.38
C VAL A 415 -13.03 -4.82 -15.98
N VAL A 416 -12.79 -4.42 -14.74
CA VAL A 416 -13.11 -3.08 -14.25
C VAL A 416 -11.81 -2.29 -14.13
N VAL A 417 -11.76 -1.12 -14.76
CA VAL A 417 -10.64 -0.18 -14.63
C VAL A 417 -11.19 1.10 -14.02
N ILE A 418 -10.66 1.48 -12.86
CA ILE A 418 -10.95 2.76 -12.22
C ILE A 418 -9.89 3.74 -12.70
N SER A 419 -10.31 4.78 -13.42
CA SER A 419 -9.45 5.89 -13.86
C SER A 419 -9.62 7.04 -12.87
N ASP A 420 -8.55 7.40 -12.18
CA ASP A 420 -8.54 8.55 -11.27
C ASP A 420 -7.37 9.44 -11.61
N THR A 421 -7.63 10.60 -12.21
CA THR A 421 -6.58 11.51 -12.66
C THR A 421 -6.37 12.69 -11.72
N THR A 422 -7.05 12.70 -10.58
CA THR A 422 -7.00 13.76 -9.59
C THR A 422 -6.12 13.36 -8.42
N PRO A 423 -5.15 14.20 -8.00
CA PRO A 423 -4.44 14.00 -6.75
C PRO A 423 -5.39 14.07 -5.55
N PRO A 424 -5.05 13.38 -4.44
CA PRO A 424 -5.86 13.41 -3.23
C PRO A 424 -5.87 14.80 -2.61
N ASP A 425 -7.00 15.15 -1.99
CA ASP A 425 -7.17 16.37 -1.20
C ASP A 425 -6.93 16.06 0.28
N LEU A 426 -6.09 16.87 0.94
CA LEU A 426 -5.63 16.62 2.30
C LEU A 426 -5.95 17.80 3.22
N ASP A 427 -6.57 17.51 4.36
CA ASP A 427 -6.72 18.45 5.47
C ASP A 427 -5.79 18.06 6.63
N VAL A 428 -4.92 18.98 7.05
CA VAL A 428 -3.85 18.74 8.03
C VAL A 428 -4.14 19.53 9.31
N ASN A 429 -4.44 18.80 10.39
CA ASN A 429 -4.74 19.34 11.71
C ASN A 429 -3.64 18.95 12.71
N ILE A 430 -3.10 19.93 13.45
CA ILE A 430 -1.97 19.73 14.36
C ILE A 430 -2.30 20.31 15.73
N PHE A 431 -2.18 19.51 16.78
CA PHE A 431 -2.44 19.98 18.14
C PHE A 431 -1.62 19.22 19.20
N PRO A 432 -1.27 19.88 20.32
CA PRO A 432 -0.56 19.23 21.42
C PRO A 432 -1.53 18.44 22.31
N GLU A 433 -1.14 17.22 22.69
CA GLU A 433 -1.86 16.44 23.72
C GLU A 433 -0.87 15.88 24.74
N ASN A 434 -0.95 16.37 25.98
CA ASN A 434 -0.06 16.01 27.10
C ASN A 434 1.43 16.30 26.85
N SER A 435 2.17 15.29 26.38
CA SER A 435 3.61 15.35 26.09
C SER A 435 3.94 14.77 24.72
N ILE A 436 2.94 14.75 23.82
CA ILE A 436 3.12 14.42 22.41
C ILE A 436 2.44 15.47 21.52
N LEU A 437 2.95 15.61 20.31
CA LEU A 437 2.32 16.34 19.23
C LEU A 437 1.49 15.37 18.41
N ILE A 438 0.21 15.68 18.20
CA ILE A 438 -0.68 14.89 17.36
C ILE A 438 -0.87 15.60 16.03
N VAL A 439 -0.65 14.86 14.95
CA VAL A 439 -0.90 15.29 13.57
C VAL A 439 -2.03 14.42 13.03
N GLN A 440 -3.17 15.01 12.73
CA GLN A 440 -4.29 14.35 12.08
C GLN A 440 -4.37 14.82 10.63
N ILE A 441 -4.40 13.86 9.71
CA ILE A 441 -4.49 14.14 8.27
C ILE A 441 -5.74 13.44 7.77
N GLU A 442 -6.71 14.20 7.27
CA GLU A 442 -7.89 13.66 6.60
C GLU A 442 -7.66 13.72 5.09
N SER A 443 -7.99 12.63 4.41
CA SER A 443 -7.94 12.49 2.95
C SER A 443 -9.33 12.21 2.43
N ASN A 444 -9.72 12.87 1.33
CA ASN A 444 -10.99 12.62 0.65
C ASN A 444 -11.09 11.22 0.02
N GLU A 445 -9.96 10.54 -0.15
CA GLU A 445 -9.86 9.21 -0.74
C GLU A 445 -8.81 8.33 -0.04
N LYS A 446 -8.71 7.07 -0.47
CA LYS A 446 -7.80 6.11 0.13
C LYS A 446 -6.38 6.25 -0.41
N LEU A 447 -5.42 6.33 0.51
CA LEU A 447 -4.01 6.50 0.15
C LEU A 447 -3.26 5.17 0.11
N ALA A 448 -2.41 4.99 -0.91
CA ALA A 448 -1.44 3.91 -0.97
C ALA A 448 -0.24 4.17 -0.06
N ASN A 449 0.17 5.44 0.04
CA ASN A 449 1.28 5.85 0.90
C ASN A 449 1.05 7.27 1.44
N ILE A 450 1.52 7.50 2.66
CA ILE A 450 1.51 8.82 3.28
C ILE A 450 2.73 8.96 4.20
N SER A 451 3.40 10.09 4.13
CA SER A 451 4.48 10.47 5.01
C SER A 451 4.38 11.93 5.39
N ALA A 452 4.79 12.25 6.61
CA ALA A 452 4.92 13.62 7.04
C ALA A 452 6.26 13.83 7.73
N GLU A 453 6.80 15.04 7.63
CA GLU A 453 8.05 15.45 8.25
C GLU A 453 7.83 16.72 9.05
N ILE A 454 8.30 16.75 10.30
CA ILE A 454 8.28 17.94 11.16
C ILE A 454 9.70 18.42 11.33
N ASP A 455 9.99 19.66 10.92
CA ASP A 455 11.34 20.24 10.91
C ASP A 455 12.39 19.28 10.29
N GLY A 456 12.04 18.62 9.18
CA GLY A 456 12.87 17.63 8.49
C GLY A 456 13.01 16.26 9.19
N LYS A 457 12.21 15.98 10.24
CA LYS A 457 12.16 14.67 10.91
C LYS A 457 10.88 13.93 10.58
N LYS A 458 11.02 12.73 10.00
CA LYS A 458 9.89 11.85 9.67
C LYS A 458 9.05 11.47 10.88
N ILE A 459 7.74 11.59 10.75
CA ILE A 459 6.76 11.11 11.73
C ILE A 459 6.06 9.85 11.22
N ARG A 460 5.71 8.96 12.15
CA ARG A 460 4.98 7.75 11.81
C ARG A 460 3.48 8.01 11.87
N LEU A 461 2.82 7.89 10.72
CA LEU A 461 1.37 7.98 10.57
C LEU A 461 0.72 6.59 10.67
N LYS A 462 -0.47 6.52 11.24
CA LYS A 462 -1.31 5.32 11.30
C LYS A 462 -2.71 5.64 10.83
N GLU A 463 -3.25 4.82 9.94
CA GLU A 463 -4.64 4.92 9.50
C GLU A 463 -5.59 4.63 10.68
N ILE A 464 -6.55 5.52 10.90
CA ILE A 464 -7.66 5.34 11.84
C ILE A 464 -8.88 4.91 11.02
N LYS A 465 -9.38 3.71 11.28
CA LYS A 465 -10.61 3.23 10.65
C LYS A 465 -11.80 4.01 11.22
N LYS A 466 -12.39 4.92 10.43
CA LYS A 466 -13.77 5.39 10.67
C LYS A 466 -14.73 4.25 10.32
N GLU A 467 -15.70 3.96 11.20
CA GLU A 467 -16.85 3.14 10.83
C GLU A 467 -17.70 3.94 9.83
N ASN A 468 -17.46 3.73 8.53
CA ASN A 468 -18.30 4.34 7.50
C ASN A 468 -19.71 3.73 7.59
N LYS A 469 -20.64 4.51 8.14
CA LYS A 469 -22.09 4.23 8.13
C LYS A 469 -22.77 4.64 6.82
N GLU A 470 -22.04 5.20 5.86
CA GLU A 470 -22.58 5.58 4.57
C GLU A 470 -22.21 4.57 3.47
N GLU A 471 -23.23 3.92 2.94
CA GLU A 471 -23.21 3.16 1.68
C GLU A 471 -23.03 4.13 0.49
N ASN A 472 -21.91 4.85 0.40
CA ASN A 472 -21.63 5.71 -0.74
C ASN A 472 -20.96 4.95 -1.90
N LYS A 473 -21.42 5.27 -3.10
CA LYS A 473 -21.50 4.42 -4.31
C LYS A 473 -20.18 4.18 -5.06
N GLU A 474 -19.08 4.81 -4.68
CA GLU A 474 -17.83 4.79 -5.45
C GLU A 474 -16.75 4.04 -4.67
N ILE A 475 -16.26 2.95 -5.27
CA ILE A 475 -15.36 1.98 -4.61
C ILE A 475 -13.98 2.60 -4.27
N TYR A 476 -13.61 3.73 -4.87
CA TYR A 476 -12.25 4.30 -4.82
C TYR A 476 -12.13 5.61 -4.02
N LEU A 477 -13.12 6.52 -4.06
CA LEU A 477 -13.13 7.74 -3.25
C LEU A 477 -13.65 7.49 -1.83
N VAL A 478 -13.02 6.55 -1.13
CA VAL A 478 -13.34 6.25 0.28
C VAL A 478 -12.48 7.15 1.17
N PRO A 479 -13.06 8.10 1.92
CA PRO A 479 -12.26 8.98 2.77
C PRO A 479 -11.52 8.19 3.84
N THR A 480 -10.27 8.57 4.10
CA THR A 480 -9.43 7.98 5.15
C THR A 480 -8.85 9.04 6.07
N GLN A 481 -8.54 8.64 7.30
CA GLN A 481 -7.92 9.51 8.29
C GLN A 481 -6.65 8.85 8.82
N TYR A 482 -5.60 9.64 8.99
CA TYR A 482 -4.32 9.21 9.52
C TYR A 482 -3.96 10.04 10.74
N GLU A 483 -3.39 9.39 11.76
CA GLU A 483 -2.86 10.04 12.96
C GLU A 483 -1.38 9.71 13.13
N GLY A 484 -0.58 10.75 13.29
CA GLY A 484 0.82 10.71 13.66
C GLY A 484 1.02 11.20 15.08
N ARG A 485 1.98 10.58 15.77
CA ARG A 485 2.46 11.05 17.08
C ARG A 485 3.93 11.35 16.97
N ALA A 486 4.28 12.59 17.27
CA ALA A 486 5.67 13.02 17.39
C ALA A 486 5.96 13.42 18.83
N GLU A 487 7.24 13.35 19.22
CA GLU A 487 7.68 14.04 20.42
C GLU A 487 7.39 15.53 20.21
N LEU A 488 6.82 16.20 21.22
CA LEU A 488 6.82 17.66 21.18
C LEU A 488 8.27 18.11 21.03
N PRO A 489 8.58 19.02 20.10
CA PRO A 489 9.92 19.58 19.96
C PRO A 489 10.50 19.97 21.32
N LEU A 490 11.82 19.97 21.47
CA LEU A 490 12.51 20.15 22.77
C LEU A 490 11.99 21.33 23.61
N LEU A 491 11.48 22.38 22.96
CA LEU A 491 10.91 23.58 23.59
C LEU A 491 9.43 23.45 24.02
N LEU A 492 8.73 22.38 23.62
CA LEU A 492 7.28 22.21 23.72
C LEU A 492 6.83 21.11 24.72
N GLY A 493 7.71 20.17 25.12
CA GLY A 493 7.30 19.05 26.00
C GLY A 493 7.24 19.36 27.51
N ASN A 494 6.23 18.87 28.24
CA ASN A 494 6.10 19.00 29.70
C ASN A 494 6.95 18.01 30.53
N LYS A 495 7.60 17.02 29.90
CA LYS A 495 8.36 15.96 30.61
C LYS A 495 9.86 16.22 30.60
N THR A 496 10.30 16.98 31.59
CA THR A 496 11.15 16.51 32.70
C THR A 496 11.45 17.76 33.51
N LEU A 497 10.57 18.08 34.45
CA LEU A 497 11.04 18.73 35.68
C LEU A 497 12.03 17.74 36.28
N ASP A 498 13.30 17.93 35.98
CA ASP A 498 14.37 17.23 36.66
C ASP A 498 14.25 17.61 38.14
N LYS A 499 13.62 16.73 38.92
CA LYS A 499 13.34 16.95 40.36
C LYS A 499 14.65 17.14 41.15
N THR A 500 15.79 16.89 40.51
CA THR A 500 17.13 16.95 41.10
C THR A 500 17.80 18.33 40.97
N LYS A 501 17.33 19.24 40.09
CA LYS A 501 17.89 20.59 39.97
C LYS A 501 17.11 21.61 40.80
N LYS A 502 17.77 22.16 41.83
CA LYS A 502 17.36 23.41 42.51
C LYS A 502 17.65 24.59 41.57
N GLY A 503 16.74 24.95 40.65
CA GLY A 503 16.92 26.04 39.68
C GLY A 503 15.68 26.32 38.82
N TYR A 504 15.76 27.31 37.92
CA TYR A 504 14.71 27.71 36.97
C TYR A 504 14.25 26.54 36.08
N LYS A 505 12.94 26.42 35.82
CA LYS A 505 12.33 25.27 35.14
C LYS A 505 11.52 25.62 33.88
N GLY A 506 11.50 26.89 33.48
CA GLY A 506 10.79 27.37 32.30
C GLY A 506 11.52 27.05 30.99
N LYS A 507 10.77 26.91 29.89
CA LYS A 507 11.33 26.73 28.54
C LYS A 507 11.23 28.01 27.73
N ALA A 508 12.29 28.37 27.03
CA ALA A 508 12.29 29.53 26.14
C ALA A 508 11.34 29.31 24.95
N PRO A 509 10.66 30.37 24.47
CA PRO A 509 9.86 30.30 23.25
C PRO A 509 10.76 30.07 22.03
N PRO A 510 10.27 29.37 21.00
CA PRO A 510 11.03 29.19 19.76
C PRO A 510 11.18 30.53 19.02
N GLN A 511 12.32 30.71 18.35
CA GLN A 511 12.63 31.91 17.56
C GLN A 511 12.04 31.86 16.15
N LYS A 512 11.71 30.65 15.66
CA LYS A 512 11.04 30.39 14.39
C LYS A 512 9.91 29.38 14.64
N MET A 513 8.83 29.47 13.88
CA MET A 513 7.75 28.48 13.97
C MET A 513 8.25 27.12 13.46
N ASN A 514 7.65 26.06 13.99
CA ASN A 514 7.90 24.71 13.51
C ASN A 514 7.14 24.51 12.19
N GLU A 515 7.68 23.66 11.30
CA GLU A 515 7.12 23.41 9.97
C GLU A 515 6.79 21.93 9.79
N ILE A 516 5.69 21.65 9.10
CA ILE A 516 5.34 20.30 8.66
C ILE A 516 5.18 20.24 7.15
N ASP A 517 5.74 19.18 6.56
CA ASP A 517 5.55 18.80 5.16
C ASP A 517 4.82 17.47 5.11
N VAL A 518 3.79 17.36 4.28
CA VAL A 518 3.00 16.14 4.09
C VAL A 518 3.07 15.70 2.64
N PHE A 519 3.42 14.44 2.42
CA PHE A 519 3.45 13.80 1.12
C PHE A 519 2.47 12.64 1.11
N ALA A 520 1.59 12.59 0.12
CA ALA A 520 0.65 11.49 -0.05
C ALA A 520 0.62 11.00 -1.49
N THR A 521 0.34 9.71 -1.65
CA THR A 521 0.05 9.07 -2.93
C THR A 521 -1.22 8.23 -2.78
N ASP A 522 -2.20 8.43 -3.65
CA ASP A 522 -3.45 7.67 -3.70
C ASP A 522 -3.24 6.20 -4.18
N GLU A 523 -4.30 5.39 -4.27
CA GLU A 523 -4.22 4.03 -4.83
C GLU A 523 -4.03 4.00 -6.36
N SER A 524 -4.23 5.12 -7.06
CA SER A 524 -4.12 5.25 -8.51
C SER A 524 -2.70 5.59 -8.99
N GLY A 525 -1.89 6.19 -8.11
CA GLY A 525 -0.54 6.70 -8.33
C GLY A 525 -0.41 8.22 -8.33
N ASN A 526 -1.47 9.01 -8.18
CA ASN A 526 -1.37 10.46 -8.08
C ASN A 526 -0.77 10.86 -6.74
N SER A 527 0.12 11.85 -6.76
CA SER A 527 0.82 12.32 -5.57
C SER A 527 0.62 13.80 -5.34
N ILE A 528 0.60 14.21 -4.08
CA ILE A 528 0.54 15.60 -3.64
C ILE A 528 1.55 15.85 -2.52
N GLU A 529 2.07 17.06 -2.49
CA GLU A 529 2.89 17.62 -1.40
C GLU A 529 2.15 18.82 -0.83
N VAL A 530 1.89 18.81 0.47
CA VAL A 530 1.23 19.88 1.21
C VAL A 530 2.19 20.38 2.29
N GLY A 531 2.74 21.57 2.09
CA GLY A 531 3.72 22.18 2.98
C GLY A 531 4.69 23.14 2.28
N PRO A 532 5.57 23.80 3.05
CA PRO A 532 5.68 23.72 4.51
C PRO A 532 4.57 24.49 5.22
N ILE A 533 3.82 23.82 6.10
CA ILE A 533 2.81 24.45 6.95
C ILE A 533 3.47 24.85 8.27
N GLN A 534 3.53 26.15 8.55
CA GLN A 534 4.01 26.67 9.82
C GLN A 534 2.96 26.50 10.92
N PHE A 535 3.35 25.97 12.07
CA PHE A 535 2.45 25.73 13.20
C PHE A 535 3.01 26.23 14.54
N PHE A 536 2.09 26.48 15.48
CA PHE A 536 2.29 27.17 16.76
C PHE A 536 2.66 28.65 16.63
N GLY A 537 3.63 29.15 17.39
CA GLY A 537 4.04 30.54 17.38
C GLY A 537 5.47 30.70 17.87
N SER A 538 6.07 31.86 17.58
CA SER A 538 7.44 32.21 17.90
C SER A 538 7.53 33.57 18.59
N VAL A 539 8.53 33.74 19.45
CA VAL A 539 8.89 35.04 20.04
C VAL A 539 10.27 35.41 19.52
N THR A 540 10.32 36.43 18.68
CA THR A 540 11.55 36.92 18.03
C THR A 540 12.35 37.87 18.91
N PHE A 541 11.69 38.58 19.83
CA PHE A 541 12.33 39.48 20.79
C PHE A 541 11.44 39.65 22.04
N PRO A 542 12.00 39.73 23.26
CA PRO A 542 13.40 39.46 23.59
C PRO A 542 13.75 37.97 23.46
N ILE A 543 15.02 37.67 23.18
CA ILE A 543 15.55 36.30 23.25
C ILE A 543 15.66 35.84 24.71
N ASP A 544 15.68 34.54 24.99
CA ASP A 544 15.95 34.08 26.36
C ASP A 544 17.34 34.51 26.82
N LYS A 545 17.47 34.83 28.11
CA LYS A 545 18.67 35.42 28.73
C LYS A 545 19.00 36.82 28.21
N HIS A 546 17.99 37.65 27.99
CA HIS A 546 18.16 39.01 27.47
C HIS A 546 18.50 40.01 28.56
N VAL A 547 19.56 40.80 28.37
CA VAL A 547 19.88 41.94 29.22
C VAL A 547 19.23 43.19 28.63
N HIS A 548 18.44 43.87 29.44
CA HIS A 548 17.72 45.07 29.06
C HIS A 548 18.05 46.22 30.01
N TYR A 549 17.93 47.46 29.57
CA TYR A 549 18.26 48.66 30.37
C TYR A 549 17.05 49.55 30.65
N ASN A 550 16.06 49.57 29.76
CA ASN A 550 14.85 50.37 29.97
C ASN A 550 13.88 49.66 30.92
N ASP A 551 12.92 50.42 31.44
CA ASP A 551 11.79 49.90 32.22
C ASP A 551 10.79 49.11 31.38
N MET A 552 10.72 49.32 30.06
CA MET A 552 9.84 48.58 29.16
C MET A 552 10.63 47.78 28.13
N VAL A 553 10.23 46.53 27.90
CA VAL A 553 10.68 45.70 26.77
C VAL A 553 9.51 45.39 25.85
N LEU A 554 9.71 45.57 24.54
CA LEU A 554 8.71 45.21 23.56
C LEU A 554 8.84 43.71 23.26
N VAL A 555 7.80 42.93 23.52
CA VAL A 555 7.74 41.52 23.10
C VAL A 555 7.20 41.47 21.68
N ILE A 556 7.88 40.79 20.77
CA ILE A 556 7.53 40.69 19.35
C ILE A 556 7.57 39.23 18.91
N GLY A 557 6.53 38.77 18.22
CA GLY A 557 6.48 37.39 17.72
C GLY A 557 5.50 37.17 16.58
N ASN A 558 5.40 35.91 16.16
CA ASN A 558 4.52 35.44 15.11
C ASN A 558 3.68 34.27 15.61
N ALA A 559 2.52 34.05 15.02
CA ALA A 559 1.70 32.88 15.25
C ALA A 559 1.21 32.28 13.94
N SER A 560 0.90 30.99 13.96
CA SER A 560 0.24 30.30 12.86
C SER A 560 -1.27 30.50 12.92
N ASP A 561 -1.94 30.22 11.80
CA ASP A 561 -3.41 30.25 11.71
C ASP A 561 -4.10 29.24 12.65
N ILE A 562 -3.36 28.21 13.11
CA ILE A 562 -3.84 27.19 14.05
C ILE A 562 -3.97 27.76 15.49
N ILE A 563 -3.28 28.86 15.80
CA ILE A 563 -3.40 29.55 17.09
C ILE A 563 -4.72 30.35 17.13
N GLU A 564 -5.52 30.14 18.16
CA GLU A 564 -6.74 30.91 18.41
C GLU A 564 -6.39 32.23 19.11
N ASP A 565 -5.64 32.14 20.22
CA ASP A 565 -5.31 33.26 21.09
C ASP A 565 -3.85 33.22 21.57
N ILE A 566 -3.30 34.41 21.84
CA ILE A 566 -1.95 34.61 22.40
C ILE A 566 -2.09 35.39 23.69
N TYR A 567 -1.40 34.95 24.74
CA TYR A 567 -1.31 35.66 26.01
C TYR A 567 0.15 35.93 26.36
N ILE A 568 0.48 37.17 26.71
CA ILE A 568 1.79 37.54 27.26
C ILE A 568 1.57 38.05 28.68
N ASN A 569 2.25 37.45 29.66
CA ASN A 569 2.02 37.72 31.09
C ASN A 569 0.53 37.65 31.48
N ARG A 570 -0.19 36.66 30.92
CA ARG A 570 -1.64 36.44 31.09
C ARG A 570 -2.55 37.51 30.49
N GLU A 571 -2.00 38.49 29.78
CA GLU A 571 -2.77 39.47 29.02
C GLU A 571 -2.93 39.03 27.56
N LYS A 572 -4.17 39.09 27.06
CA LYS A 572 -4.50 38.69 25.69
C LYS A 572 -3.94 39.70 24.69
N VAL A 573 -3.14 39.23 23.74
CA VAL A 573 -2.50 40.05 22.69
C VAL A 573 -3.25 39.90 21.37
N LYS A 574 -3.42 41.00 20.65
CA LYS A 574 -4.01 41.00 19.30
C LYS A 574 -2.95 40.66 18.25
N ARG A 575 -3.38 39.94 17.23
CA ARG A 575 -2.59 39.67 16.02
C ARG A 575 -2.94 40.67 14.91
N ASP A 576 -1.96 41.00 14.09
CA ASP A 576 -2.18 41.70 12.83
C ASP A 576 -2.60 40.71 11.70
N PRO A 577 -2.97 41.19 10.50
CA PRO A 577 -3.33 40.33 9.37
C PRO A 577 -2.19 39.45 8.83
N GLU A 578 -0.94 39.73 9.21
CA GLU A 578 0.24 38.92 8.89
C GLU A 578 0.57 37.92 10.03
N ASN A 579 -0.36 37.75 10.99
CA ASN A 579 -0.22 36.94 12.19
C ASN A 579 0.96 37.30 13.11
N ARG A 580 1.38 38.57 13.09
CA ARG A 580 2.39 39.10 14.02
C ARG A 580 1.72 39.68 15.25
N PHE A 581 2.43 39.66 16.38
CA PHE A 581 1.98 40.29 17.61
C PHE A 581 3.11 41.10 18.24
N SER A 582 2.73 42.18 18.92
CA SER A 582 3.65 42.91 19.79
C SER A 582 2.95 43.50 21.00
N ILE A 583 3.63 43.51 22.15
CA ILE A 583 3.13 44.09 23.41
C ILE A 583 4.28 44.62 24.26
N PRO A 584 4.22 45.85 24.79
CA PRO A 584 5.20 46.34 25.74
C PRO A 584 4.97 45.70 27.12
N ILE A 585 6.05 45.27 27.76
CA ILE A 585 6.05 44.69 29.10
C ILE A 585 6.94 45.53 30.01
N GLU A 586 6.38 45.96 31.15
CA GLU A 586 7.14 46.63 32.19
C GLU A 586 8.02 45.64 32.96
N LEU A 587 9.24 46.06 33.27
CA LEU A 587 10.29 45.28 33.88
C LEU A 587 10.74 45.96 35.18
N MET A 588 10.79 45.21 36.27
CA MET A 588 11.37 45.66 37.52
C MET A 588 12.91 45.60 37.44
N PRO A 589 13.66 46.46 38.16
CA PRO A 589 15.10 46.31 38.27
C PRO A 589 15.47 44.90 38.75
N GLY A 590 16.39 44.24 38.03
CA GLY A 590 16.80 42.87 38.31
C GLY A 590 16.13 41.83 37.41
N LYS A 591 15.82 40.67 37.99
CA LYS A 591 15.38 39.49 37.24
C LYS A 591 13.89 39.49 36.98
N ASN A 592 13.52 39.36 35.71
CA ASN A 592 12.14 39.30 35.23
C ASN A 592 11.92 38.02 34.41
N VAL A 593 10.69 37.53 34.41
CA VAL A 593 10.25 36.41 33.57
C VAL A 593 9.05 36.88 32.76
N ILE A 594 9.09 36.70 31.45
CA ILE A 594 7.97 36.96 30.56
C ILE A 594 7.34 35.62 30.18
N GLU A 595 6.06 35.42 30.50
CA GLU A 595 5.28 34.24 30.09
C GLU A 595 4.66 34.50 28.73
N SER A 596 4.86 33.59 27.77
CA SER A 596 4.20 33.61 26.46
C SER A 596 3.38 32.34 26.28
N THR A 597 2.06 32.47 26.18
CA THR A 597 1.13 31.35 26.05
C THR A 597 0.41 31.40 24.72
N PHE A 598 0.54 30.34 23.93
CA PHE A 598 -0.16 30.15 22.66
C PHE A 598 -1.30 29.14 22.87
N GLN A 599 -2.54 29.60 22.70
CA GLN A 599 -3.73 28.76 22.79
C GLN A 599 -4.07 28.21 21.40
N THR A 600 -4.08 26.89 21.30
CA THR A 600 -4.46 26.10 20.13
C THR A 600 -5.92 25.66 20.23
N GLN A 601 -6.45 25.08 19.14
CA GLN A 601 -7.79 24.49 19.10
C GLN A 601 -8.09 23.55 20.28
N LYS A 602 -9.38 23.46 20.65
CA LYS A 602 -9.87 22.64 21.80
C LYS A 602 -9.36 23.10 23.17
N ASN A 603 -9.06 24.39 23.34
CA ASN A 603 -8.58 25.00 24.59
C ASN A 603 -7.30 24.33 25.14
N LYS A 604 -6.36 23.97 24.26
CA LYS A 604 -5.04 23.47 24.66
C LYS A 604 -4.01 24.57 24.53
N SER A 605 -3.18 24.78 25.55
CA SER A 605 -2.23 25.89 25.58
C SER A 605 -0.78 25.42 25.72
N LEU A 606 0.13 26.18 25.10
CA LEU A 606 1.57 26.00 25.18
C LEU A 606 2.20 27.24 25.79
N SER A 607 2.79 27.10 26.98
CA SER A 607 3.38 28.21 27.72
C SER A 607 4.91 28.15 27.69
N TYR A 608 5.52 29.31 27.45
CA TYR A 608 6.95 29.53 27.37
C TYR A 608 7.34 30.68 28.28
N PHE A 609 8.60 30.71 28.68
CA PHE A 609 9.12 31.68 29.63
C PHE A 609 10.47 32.23 29.15
N THR A 610 10.52 33.54 28.97
CA THR A 610 11.73 34.28 28.56
C THR A 610 12.33 34.96 29.77
N ARG A 611 13.60 34.68 30.08
CA ARG A 611 14.33 35.37 31.17
C ARG A 611 14.88 36.70 30.68
N VAL A 612 14.59 37.75 31.43
CA VAL A 612 15.08 39.11 31.15
C VAL A 612 15.74 39.67 32.41
N LEU A 613 16.98 40.14 32.30
CA LEU A 613 17.69 40.85 33.35
C LEU A 613 17.66 42.34 33.02
N ARG A 614 16.89 43.12 33.78
CA ARG A 614 16.91 44.58 33.69
C ARG A 614 18.04 45.12 34.56
N LEU A 615 19.06 45.70 33.94
CA LEU A 615 20.12 46.41 34.64
C LEU A 615 19.80 47.91 34.74
N VAL A 616 20.00 48.48 35.92
CA VAL A 616 19.95 49.94 36.13
C VAL A 616 21.27 50.54 35.63
N SER A 617 21.19 51.51 34.72
CA SER A 617 22.33 52.26 34.18
C SER A 617 22.00 53.74 34.14
N TYR A 618 23.00 54.58 33.88
CA TYR A 618 22.89 56.05 33.96
C TYR A 618 23.31 56.70 32.64
N PRO A 619 22.80 57.91 32.30
CA PRO A 619 23.10 58.58 31.03
C PRO A 619 24.59 58.87 30.82
N ASP A 620 25.35 59.04 31.90
CA ASP A 620 26.80 59.26 31.87
C ASP A 620 27.64 57.96 31.83
N MET A 621 26.99 56.79 31.70
CA MET A 621 27.65 55.50 31.47
C MET A 621 27.86 55.24 29.97
N ASN A 622 29.09 54.92 29.58
CA ASN A 622 29.41 54.38 28.25
C ASN A 622 30.29 53.14 28.37
N SER A 623 30.54 52.44 27.26
CA SER A 623 31.30 51.17 27.25
C SER A 623 32.76 51.29 27.73
N LYS A 624 33.31 52.50 27.87
CA LYS A 624 34.68 52.76 28.31
C LYS A 624 34.79 53.17 29.78
N VAL A 625 33.69 53.30 30.50
CA VAL A 625 33.70 53.64 31.94
C VAL A 625 34.24 52.43 32.71
N LYS A 626 35.40 52.58 33.36
CA LYS A 626 35.95 51.57 34.27
C LYS A 626 34.98 51.39 35.46
N GLY A 627 34.75 50.14 35.88
CA GLY A 627 33.80 49.83 36.97
C GLY A 627 32.32 49.88 36.57
N ARG A 628 31.99 50.08 35.28
CA ARG A 628 30.59 50.17 34.81
C ARG A 628 29.74 48.99 35.24
N ARG A 629 30.26 47.77 35.08
CA ARG A 629 29.54 46.54 35.37
C ARG A 629 29.16 46.48 36.86
N GLU A 630 30.11 46.81 37.72
CA GLU A 630 29.95 46.85 39.17
C GLU A 630 28.95 47.93 39.59
N ILE A 631 29.02 49.12 38.97
CA ILE A 631 28.03 50.20 39.15
C ILE A 631 26.64 49.72 38.76
N GLU A 632 26.47 49.14 37.57
CA GLU A 632 25.16 48.66 37.08
C GLU A 632 24.60 47.55 37.97
N PHE A 633 25.41 46.58 38.38
CA PHE A 633 24.97 45.49 39.27
C PHE A 633 24.56 46.00 40.65
N LEU A 634 25.40 46.80 41.29
CA LEU A 634 25.09 47.34 42.61
C LEU A 634 23.92 48.32 42.56
N SER A 635 23.76 49.09 41.48
CA SER A 635 22.58 49.94 41.30
C SER A 635 21.30 49.13 41.08
N THR A 636 21.40 48.04 40.32
CA THR A 636 20.29 47.08 40.13
C THR A 636 19.89 46.42 41.45
N LEU A 637 20.85 46.17 42.33
CA LEU A 637 20.64 45.64 43.68
C LEU A 637 20.20 46.71 44.70
N LYS A 638 19.97 47.96 44.27
CA LYS A 638 19.65 49.12 45.13
C LYS A 638 20.71 49.39 46.21
N VAL A 639 21.98 49.13 45.90
CA VAL A 639 23.14 49.40 46.78
C VAL A 639 23.81 50.73 46.40
N LEU A 640 23.89 51.00 45.09
CA LEU A 640 24.41 52.26 44.57
C LEU A 640 23.28 53.08 43.95
N HIS A 641 23.38 54.39 44.12
CA HIS A 641 22.38 55.34 43.64
C HIS A 641 23.07 56.50 42.94
N GLY A 642 22.50 56.96 41.83
CA GLY A 642 22.91 58.20 41.18
C GLY A 642 22.54 59.43 41.99
N ASP A 643 22.98 60.60 41.51
CA ASP A 643 22.53 61.88 42.02
C ASP A 643 21.12 62.19 41.46
N ASN A 644 20.44 63.21 42.00
CA ASN A 644 19.04 63.53 41.65
C ASN A 644 18.86 64.03 40.20
N ASP A 645 19.96 64.33 39.51
CA ASP A 645 19.99 64.68 38.09
C ASP A 645 20.01 63.45 37.16
N GLY A 646 19.99 62.24 37.73
CA GLY A 646 19.98 60.98 37.01
C GLY A 646 21.35 60.48 36.57
N ASN A 647 22.45 61.18 36.86
CA ASN A 647 23.81 60.75 36.54
C ASN A 647 24.50 60.08 37.74
N PHE A 648 25.48 59.21 37.49
CA PHE A 648 26.24 58.55 38.55
C PHE A 648 27.55 59.26 38.91
N TYR A 649 28.19 59.90 37.93
CA TYR A 649 29.50 60.55 37.99
C TYR A 649 30.64 59.61 38.43
N PRO A 650 31.01 58.61 37.62
CA PRO A 650 31.90 57.52 38.00
C PRO A 650 33.31 57.98 38.39
N LYS A 651 33.78 59.10 37.83
CA LYS A 651 35.12 59.68 38.09
C LYS A 651 35.14 60.68 39.25
N LYS A 652 33.99 61.03 39.84
CA LYS A 652 33.92 61.96 40.96
C LYS A 652 34.48 61.29 42.20
N ILE A 653 35.27 62.03 42.98
CA ILE A 653 35.79 61.55 44.27
C ILE A 653 34.62 61.38 45.24
N VAL A 654 34.67 60.30 46.02
CA VAL A 654 33.64 59.99 47.02
C VAL A 654 33.71 61.01 48.15
N THR A 655 32.56 61.58 48.50
CA THR A 655 32.43 62.55 49.59
C THR A 655 31.58 62.00 50.73
N ARG A 656 31.70 62.63 51.90
CA ARG A 656 30.97 62.27 53.12
C ARG A 656 29.47 62.24 52.89
N GLN A 657 28.88 63.25 52.24
CA GLN A 657 27.44 63.26 51.91
C GLN A 657 27.01 62.09 51.00
N PHE A 658 27.86 61.68 50.05
CA PHE A 658 27.54 60.60 49.12
C PHE A 658 27.52 59.25 49.85
N ILE A 659 28.51 58.99 50.71
CA ILE A 659 28.50 57.80 51.56
C ILE A 659 27.31 57.81 52.50
N THR A 660 26.97 58.95 53.11
CA THR A 660 25.76 59.05 53.95
C THR A 660 24.49 58.68 53.19
N LYS A 661 24.33 59.14 51.94
CA LYS A 661 23.21 58.71 51.08
C LYS A 661 23.18 57.20 50.90
N LEU A 662 24.30 56.58 50.52
CA LEU A 662 24.37 55.12 50.35
C LEU A 662 24.06 54.36 51.64
N MET A 663 24.56 54.83 52.78
CA MET A 663 24.32 54.19 54.06
C MET A 663 22.85 54.25 54.46
N VAL A 664 22.21 55.41 54.32
CA VAL A 664 20.79 55.58 54.61
C VAL A 664 19.93 54.72 53.69
N LEU A 665 20.20 54.72 52.39
CA LEU A 665 19.43 53.93 51.41
C LEU A 665 19.62 52.41 51.54
N SER A 666 20.64 51.97 52.30
CA SER A 666 20.81 50.56 52.66
C SER A 666 19.90 50.10 53.80
N VAL A 667 19.28 51.03 54.54
CA VAL A 667 18.44 50.77 55.72
C VAL A 667 17.01 51.28 55.54
N VAL A 668 16.82 52.38 54.81
CA VAL A 668 15.53 53.06 54.62
C VAL A 668 15.26 53.29 53.14
N GLU A 669 14.05 53.00 52.65
CA GLU A 669 13.65 53.29 51.28
C GLU A 669 13.56 54.80 51.03
N GLU A 670 13.99 55.26 49.85
CA GLU A 670 14.12 56.68 49.53
C GLU A 670 12.79 57.44 49.59
N GLU A 671 11.70 56.76 49.24
CA GLU A 671 10.34 57.27 49.28
C GLU A 671 9.83 57.53 50.70
N LEU A 672 10.44 56.91 51.71
CA LEU A 672 10.06 57.03 53.13
C LEU A 672 10.83 58.14 53.86
N LEU A 673 11.82 58.77 53.21
CA LEU A 673 12.60 59.83 53.84
C LEU A 673 11.72 61.07 54.07
N GLU A 674 11.71 61.61 55.28
CA GLU A 674 10.94 62.82 55.59
C GLU A 674 11.56 64.07 54.93
N GLU A 675 10.75 65.12 54.71
CA GLU A 675 11.26 66.41 54.26
C GLU A 675 11.95 67.15 55.42
N VAL A 676 13.00 67.92 55.09
CA VAL A 676 13.74 68.71 56.06
C VAL A 676 13.21 70.14 56.06
N THR A 677 12.68 70.60 57.20
CA THR A 677 12.04 71.93 57.33
C THR A 677 12.90 72.97 58.03
N THR A 678 14.06 72.58 58.59
CA THR A 678 14.98 73.46 59.33
C THR A 678 16.43 73.14 59.01
N ASN A 679 17.31 74.15 59.07
CA ASN A 679 18.74 73.94 58.86
C ASN A 679 19.28 72.90 59.85
N LEU A 680 19.98 71.89 59.33
CA LEU A 680 20.47 70.75 60.11
C LEU A 680 21.77 71.10 60.84
N PHE A 681 22.68 71.75 60.12
CA PHE A 681 23.99 72.15 60.61
C PHE A 681 24.32 73.55 60.08
N SER A 682 25.36 74.17 60.64
CA SER A 682 25.83 75.48 60.16
C SER A 682 26.26 75.46 58.69
N ASP A 683 26.66 74.30 58.17
CA ASP A 683 27.10 74.05 56.79
C ASP A 683 26.13 73.17 55.98
N VAL A 684 24.95 72.86 56.51
CA VAL A 684 23.90 72.08 55.81
C VAL A 684 22.53 72.74 56.01
N ALA A 685 22.14 73.54 55.01
CA ALA A 685 20.81 74.16 54.97
C ALA A 685 19.69 73.12 54.73
N PHE A 686 18.45 73.47 55.09
CA PHE A 686 17.30 72.56 54.95
C PHE A 686 17.02 72.14 53.51
N ASP A 687 17.36 72.98 52.53
CA ASP A 687 17.20 72.79 51.09
C ASP A 687 18.42 72.14 50.42
N HIS A 688 19.44 71.75 51.20
CA HIS A 688 20.63 71.09 50.67
C HIS A 688 20.24 69.74 50.00
N PRO A 689 20.80 69.38 48.82
CA PRO A 689 20.37 68.18 48.07
C PRO A 689 20.47 66.86 48.84
N PHE A 690 21.38 66.81 49.83
CA PHE A 690 21.57 65.65 50.70
C PHE A 690 20.96 65.79 52.10
N ALA A 691 20.25 66.89 52.40
CA ALA A 691 19.74 67.18 53.75
C ALA A 691 18.91 66.03 54.32
N ARG A 692 18.00 65.46 53.52
CA ARG A 692 17.12 64.34 53.93
C ARG A 692 17.93 63.11 54.36
N TYR A 693 18.94 62.72 53.60
CA TYR A 693 19.81 61.60 53.97
C TYR A 693 20.69 61.95 55.19
N ILE A 694 21.18 63.18 55.29
CA ILE A 694 22.01 63.59 56.43
C ILE A 694 21.20 63.55 57.74
N GLN A 695 19.97 64.07 57.73
CA GLN A 695 19.06 64.03 58.88
C GLN A 695 18.79 62.60 59.34
N VAL A 696 18.41 61.73 58.41
CA VAL A 696 18.12 60.31 58.72
C VAL A 696 19.38 59.58 59.15
N GLY A 697 20.52 59.80 58.48
CA GLY A 697 21.79 59.17 58.83
C GLY A 697 22.27 59.51 60.25
N ILE A 698 21.97 60.73 60.73
CA ILE A 698 22.25 61.15 62.11
C ILE A 698 21.24 60.52 63.08
N ASN A 699 19.95 60.55 62.74
CA ASN A 699 18.86 60.04 63.60
C ASN A 699 18.98 58.52 63.83
N GLU A 700 19.31 57.78 62.77
CA GLU A 700 19.52 56.32 62.80
C GLU A 700 20.91 55.93 63.33
N GLY A 701 21.75 56.90 63.70
CA GLY A 701 23.09 56.65 64.24
C GLY A 701 24.08 56.05 63.23
N LEU A 702 23.81 56.18 61.93
CA LEU A 702 24.67 55.66 60.84
C LEU A 702 25.91 56.54 60.62
N ILE A 703 25.83 57.82 60.93
CA ILE A 703 26.94 58.76 60.86
C ILE A 703 26.80 59.83 61.95
N TYR A 704 27.91 60.41 62.40
CA TYR A 704 27.93 61.49 63.39
C TYR A 704 28.41 62.82 62.78
N ALA A 705 27.89 63.93 63.29
CA ALA A 705 28.40 65.27 62.99
C ALA A 705 29.68 65.56 63.80
N PHE A 706 30.41 66.60 63.41
CA PHE A 706 31.63 67.00 64.11
C PHE A 706 31.30 67.79 65.39
N PRO A 707 32.18 67.74 66.42
CA PRO A 707 31.97 68.51 67.66
C PRO A 707 31.90 70.02 67.48
N ASP A 708 32.36 70.54 66.33
CA ASP A 708 32.33 71.96 65.95
C ASP A 708 30.96 72.43 65.41
N GLY A 709 29.95 71.55 65.38
CA GLY A 709 28.60 71.87 64.89
C GLY A 709 28.45 71.86 63.37
N THR A 710 29.43 71.29 62.66
CA THR A 710 29.41 71.11 61.20
C THR A 710 29.26 69.64 60.80
N PHE A 711 28.79 69.36 59.59
CA PHE A 711 28.71 68.00 59.02
C PHE A 711 29.83 67.70 58.02
N LYS A 712 30.34 68.73 57.33
CA LYS A 712 31.34 68.69 56.26
C LYS A 712 30.90 67.82 55.07
N PRO A 713 29.77 68.17 54.41
CA PRO A 713 29.16 67.33 53.38
C PRO A 713 30.07 67.03 52.17
N ASP A 714 30.87 68.01 51.75
CA ASP A 714 31.79 67.89 50.61
C ASP A 714 33.17 67.31 50.97
N GLN A 715 33.38 66.91 52.22
CA GLN A 715 34.64 66.28 52.63
C GLN A 715 34.89 65.03 51.79
N GLN A 716 36.00 65.04 51.03
CA GLN A 716 36.46 63.89 50.26
C GLN A 716 37.00 62.82 51.21
N LEU A 717 36.71 61.56 50.94
CA LEU A 717 37.05 60.44 51.83
C LEU A 717 38.07 59.50 51.19
N THR A 718 38.99 58.97 52.01
CA THR A 718 39.84 57.84 51.61
C THR A 718 39.08 56.52 51.69
N LEU A 719 39.57 55.48 51.02
CA LEU A 719 38.94 54.14 51.09
C LEU A 719 38.83 53.64 52.54
N THR A 720 39.86 53.84 53.36
CA THR A 720 39.86 53.44 54.77
C THR A 720 38.78 54.16 55.59
N GLU A 721 38.60 55.46 55.38
CA GLU A 721 37.53 56.23 56.03
C GLU A 721 36.14 55.73 55.63
N ILE A 722 35.96 55.38 54.36
CA ILE A 722 34.69 54.83 53.84
C ILE A 722 34.42 53.45 54.46
N ILE A 723 35.42 52.57 54.51
CA ILE A 723 35.29 51.24 55.13
C ILE A 723 34.91 51.38 56.59
N TYR A 724 35.58 52.27 57.33
CA TYR A 724 35.28 52.53 58.74
C TYR A 724 33.84 53.00 58.94
N LEU A 725 33.37 53.97 58.13
CA LEU A 725 32.00 54.48 58.21
C LEU A 725 30.97 53.38 57.90
N MET A 726 31.14 52.67 56.78
CA MET A 726 30.19 51.63 56.36
C MET A 726 30.22 50.40 57.28
N SER A 727 31.38 50.06 57.85
CA SER A 727 31.50 48.94 58.79
C SER A 727 30.88 49.26 60.15
N ASN A 728 31.10 50.47 60.68
CA ASN A 728 30.43 50.92 61.90
C ASN A 728 28.90 50.98 61.75
N ALA A 729 28.42 51.32 60.55
CA ALA A 729 26.99 51.27 60.22
C ALA A 729 26.45 49.85 59.99
N GLY A 730 27.28 48.80 60.09
CA GLY A 730 26.87 47.40 59.88
C GLY A 730 26.55 47.04 58.42
N ILE A 731 26.98 47.87 57.47
CA ILE A 731 26.65 47.71 56.05
C ILE A 731 27.60 46.73 55.38
N ILE A 732 28.88 46.78 55.73
CA ILE A 732 29.93 45.85 55.28
C ILE A 732 30.72 45.32 56.49
N ASP A 733 31.40 44.19 56.31
CA ASP A 733 32.38 43.73 57.29
C ASP A 733 33.67 44.57 57.18
N TYR A 734 34.42 44.70 58.28
CA TYR A 734 35.68 45.44 58.26
C TYR A 734 36.72 44.69 57.41
N GLU A 735 37.31 45.39 56.44
CA GLU A 735 38.37 44.87 55.57
C GLU A 735 39.63 45.74 55.69
N GLU A 736 40.77 45.11 55.95
CA GLU A 736 42.06 45.79 56.02
C GLU A 736 42.61 45.96 54.59
N VAL A 737 42.98 47.18 54.21
CA VAL A 737 43.41 47.53 52.84
C VAL A 737 44.81 48.13 52.86
N GLU A 738 45.66 47.74 51.89
CA GLU A 738 47.10 48.08 51.84
C GLU A 738 47.39 49.57 51.57
N ASP A 739 46.44 50.35 51.04
CA ASP A 739 46.67 51.72 50.53
C ASP A 739 45.72 52.73 51.23
N SER A 740 46.01 53.05 52.50
CA SER A 740 45.06 53.70 53.43
C SER A 740 44.72 55.16 53.14
N ASP A 741 45.60 55.87 52.43
CA ASP A 741 45.54 57.33 52.31
C ASP A 741 45.06 57.81 50.93
N LYS A 742 44.64 56.89 50.05
CA LYS A 742 44.21 57.22 48.69
C LYS A 742 42.72 57.63 48.66
N LEU A 743 42.45 58.81 48.10
CA LEU A 743 41.10 59.23 47.71
C LEU A 743 40.61 58.36 46.55
N ILE A 744 39.38 57.85 46.66
CA ILE A 744 38.79 56.98 45.64
C ILE A 744 37.65 57.65 44.88
N THR A 745 37.52 57.27 43.62
CA THR A 745 36.39 57.62 42.77
C THR A 745 35.16 56.76 43.08
N ARG A 746 33.97 57.22 42.72
CA ARG A 746 32.72 56.42 42.86
C ARG A 746 32.79 55.08 42.12
N ALA A 747 33.50 55.01 40.99
CA ALA A 747 33.72 53.76 40.26
C ALA A 747 34.66 52.79 41.00
N GLU A 748 35.75 53.28 41.60
CA GLU A 748 36.63 52.47 42.44
C GLU A 748 35.91 51.98 43.70
N LEU A 749 35.03 52.80 44.29
CA LEU A 749 34.16 52.37 45.39
C LEU A 749 33.20 51.26 44.96
N ALA A 750 32.57 51.38 43.79
CA ALA A 750 31.70 50.34 43.25
C ALA A 750 32.45 49.02 43.01
N GLU A 751 33.67 49.12 42.48
CA GLU A 751 34.58 47.98 42.30
C GLU A 751 34.86 47.31 43.65
N PHE A 752 35.28 48.07 44.67
CA PHE A 752 35.50 47.55 46.02
C PHE A 752 34.24 46.88 46.60
N LEU A 753 33.11 47.58 46.62
CA LEU A 753 31.87 47.06 47.21
C LEU A 753 31.38 45.78 46.53
N ALA A 754 31.49 45.68 45.20
CA ALA A 754 31.02 44.52 44.46
C ALA A 754 31.73 43.21 44.84
N TYR A 755 32.99 43.31 45.30
CA TYR A 755 33.80 42.16 45.72
C TYR A 755 33.83 41.93 47.24
N THR A 756 33.09 42.72 48.03
CA THR A 756 32.90 42.40 49.45
C THR A 756 32.02 41.13 49.58
N PRO A 757 32.25 40.24 50.57
CA PRO A 757 31.54 38.96 50.67
C PRO A 757 30.02 39.05 50.67
N LYS A 758 29.47 40.14 51.21
CA LYS A 758 28.02 40.40 51.28
C LYS A 758 27.41 40.70 49.90
N TYR A 759 28.06 41.53 49.10
CA TYR A 759 27.54 41.96 47.81
C TYR A 759 27.96 41.03 46.68
N GLU A 760 29.15 40.41 46.76
CA GLU A 760 29.62 39.43 45.78
C GLU A 760 28.60 38.30 45.60
N ARG A 761 28.11 37.69 46.70
CA ARG A 761 27.07 36.66 46.64
C ARG A 761 25.76 37.13 46.00
N LYS A 762 25.38 38.39 46.24
CA LYS A 762 24.17 38.99 45.63
C LYS A 762 24.37 39.23 44.14
N VAL A 763 25.55 39.71 43.73
CA VAL A 763 25.94 39.91 42.33
C VAL A 763 26.02 38.58 41.59
N GLU A 764 26.66 37.55 42.16
CA GLU A 764 26.69 36.19 41.63
C GLU A 764 25.27 35.65 41.41
N THR A 765 24.39 35.86 42.40
CA THR A 765 22.98 35.46 42.29
C THR A 765 22.26 36.26 41.21
N LEU A 766 22.59 37.53 40.96
CA LEU A 766 22.01 38.37 39.91
C LEU A 766 22.45 37.93 38.50
N ILE A 767 23.70 37.54 38.32
CA ILE A 767 24.23 37.14 36.99
C ILE A 767 24.00 35.67 36.64
N ASP A 768 23.72 34.81 37.63
CA ASP A 768 23.43 33.39 37.39
C ASP A 768 22.03 33.21 36.78
N TRP A 769 21.96 33.00 35.47
CA TRP A 769 20.70 32.83 34.75
C TRP A 769 19.84 31.63 35.19
N GLU A 770 20.41 30.67 35.92
CA GLU A 770 19.72 29.45 36.35
C GLU A 770 19.13 29.57 37.77
N LYS A 771 19.46 30.65 38.50
CA LYS A 771 18.97 30.92 39.87
C LYS A 771 18.19 32.24 39.93
N GLY A 772 17.44 32.47 41.00
CA GLY A 772 16.80 33.77 41.29
C GLY A 772 15.60 34.16 40.42
N TYR A 773 15.17 33.31 39.49
CA TYR A 773 13.91 33.49 38.75
C TYR A 773 12.80 32.67 39.43
N ASN A 774 11.76 33.34 39.93
CA ASN A 774 10.59 32.69 40.51
C ASN A 774 9.38 32.86 39.59
N ILE A 775 8.96 31.77 38.94
CA ILE A 775 7.85 31.77 37.98
C ILE A 775 6.50 31.97 38.70
N GLU A 776 6.36 31.50 39.94
CA GLU A 776 5.09 31.59 40.69
C GLU A 776 4.82 33.02 41.16
N LYS A 777 5.86 33.72 41.63
CA LYS A 777 5.78 35.12 42.10
C LYS A 777 5.90 36.18 40.99
N ALA A 778 6.28 35.80 39.78
CA ALA A 778 6.48 36.77 38.69
C ALA A 778 5.16 37.38 38.16
N PHE A 779 4.02 36.78 38.52
CA PHE A 779 2.69 37.16 38.02
C PHE A 779 1.65 37.23 39.15
N GLU A 780 2.11 37.30 40.41
CA GLU A 780 1.36 37.76 41.59
C GLU A 780 1.54 39.27 41.71
#